data_AF-A0A2D8HTG6-F1
#
_entry.id   AF-A0A2D8HTG6-F1
#
_cell.length_a   1.000
_cell.length_b   1.000
_cell.length_c   1.000
_cell.angle_alpha   90.00
_cell.angle_beta   90.00
_cell.angle_gamma   90.00
#
_symmetry.space_group_name_H-M   'P 1'
#
loop_
_entity.id
_entity.type
_entity.pdbx_description
1 polymer ?
#
loop_
_entity_poly.entity_id
_entity_poly.type
_entity_poly.pdbx_seq_one_letter_code
_entity_poly.pdbx_strand_id
1 'polypeptide(L)'
;MELLRDAWLKINTDDTERAAQIAVRWFQLPYPTFKRLALFAASSDDCIKPSLWVDWMLSDDSWWLWSPDMMREVCVLLRLQGIQLKGKAKSKLETAIIAGPPRDMYEDALESKRWKELVASATWLRLAKLKESGLVLGKTARAQLTKLSTQFPEWKLATNHKDEFSHWMSGTGDPDYDEQRNVYEVPTKRKKLVDWLKSPPSKEQAFYEDTWTQVCRSRFFHCFFALCDLSKENNWPIEQWREALQTWGEEKTILRSWYYAAPLVANMPESVLKELSRSVSWWLKAASKHSDKHERIMLDLCRRIINLPLEKGKGIQRTHNKVKTDDPLGSALNHPIGVVTQVLIDIWLKERPNDNTGLPSELRSTFTLLCDITVDRFIHGRLILCAHVITFYRVDQAWTEANLLPLLDWQNLNEAKTAWIGFLWSPRLYSPLLKAIKPQFLACAKHYGDLGQLRQQFAAFLTYAALGTIDGYTKDDFRQAISELPVEGLEESAQALVQAVEGAAEQREEYWRNRAYKFWHEIWPKSRELATPRIAELLSRLAIAAREEFPAALNAVADWLQPVENIHYVIHSLKESGLCTQFPTESLLLLDILIKNQRWSPSELGACLEEIASASPELKDTARYRRLTEYHRTHSLR
;
A
#
# COMPACT_ATOMS: atom_id res chain seq x y z
N MET A 1 2.95 18.50 -0.35
CA MET A 1 2.00 19.62 -0.55
C MET A 1 2.18 20.69 0.52
N GLU A 2 2.17 20.33 1.80
CA GLU A 2 2.36 21.30 2.91
C GLU A 2 3.66 22.10 2.77
N LEU A 3 4.80 21.43 2.53
CA LEU A 3 6.08 22.13 2.31
C LEU A 3 6.07 23.13 1.14
N LEU A 4 5.35 22.85 0.05
CA LEU A 4 5.24 23.77 -1.10
C LEU A 4 4.35 24.96 -0.78
N ARG A 5 3.24 24.73 -0.07
CA ARG A 5 2.35 25.78 0.41
C ARG A 5 3.08 26.70 1.37
N ASP A 6 3.78 26.14 2.35
CA ASP A 6 4.43 26.91 3.40
C ASP A 6 5.64 27.69 2.84
N ALA A 7 6.40 27.09 1.92
CA ALA A 7 7.45 27.80 1.18
C ALA A 7 6.87 28.96 0.35
N TRP A 8 5.73 28.77 -0.30
CA TRP A 8 5.07 29.81 -1.09
C TRP A 8 4.53 30.94 -0.21
N LEU A 9 3.92 30.63 0.94
CA LEU A 9 3.47 31.64 1.90
C LEU A 9 4.65 32.49 2.39
N LYS A 10 5.81 31.87 2.62
CA LYS A 10 7.03 32.58 2.99
C LYS A 10 7.49 33.52 1.86
N ILE A 11 7.51 33.03 0.63
CA ILE A 11 7.83 33.87 -0.54
C ILE A 11 6.83 35.01 -0.69
N ASN A 12 5.53 34.78 -0.55
CA ASN A 12 4.50 35.81 -0.72
C ASN A 12 4.64 36.96 0.29
N THR A 13 5.16 36.66 1.49
CA THR A 13 5.47 37.66 2.52
C THR A 13 6.67 38.54 2.12
N ASP A 14 7.66 37.96 1.45
CA ASP A 14 8.92 38.62 1.13
C ASP A 14 8.91 39.28 -0.28
N ASP A 15 8.20 38.68 -1.24
CA ASP A 15 8.12 39.05 -2.65
C ASP A 15 6.80 38.54 -3.29
N THR A 16 5.76 39.38 -3.25
CA THR A 16 4.41 39.08 -3.76
C THR A 16 4.39 38.91 -5.29
N GLU A 17 5.22 39.63 -6.04
CA GLU A 17 5.26 39.51 -7.50
C GLU A 17 5.80 38.14 -7.91
N ARG A 18 6.90 37.70 -7.28
CA ARG A 18 7.45 36.36 -7.50
C ARG A 18 6.48 35.26 -7.07
N ALA A 19 5.78 35.43 -5.95
CA ALA A 19 4.76 34.49 -5.50
C ALA A 19 3.62 34.36 -6.52
N ALA A 20 3.16 35.47 -7.10
CA ALA A 20 2.15 35.49 -8.14
C ALA A 20 2.61 34.76 -9.41
N GLN A 21 3.87 34.96 -9.85
CA GLN A 21 4.43 34.25 -11.00
C GLN A 21 4.49 32.73 -10.79
N ILE A 22 4.82 32.28 -9.57
CA ILE A 22 4.83 30.86 -9.21
C ILE A 22 3.41 30.27 -9.31
N ALA A 23 2.41 30.98 -8.80
CA ALA A 23 1.02 30.54 -8.86
C ALA A 23 0.51 30.42 -10.32
N VAL A 24 0.86 31.38 -11.17
CA VAL A 24 0.57 31.32 -12.62
C VAL A 24 1.20 30.08 -13.25
N ARG A 25 2.47 29.79 -12.93
CA ARG A 25 3.17 28.62 -13.45
C ARG A 25 2.56 27.31 -12.97
N TRP A 26 2.10 27.25 -11.72
CA TRP A 26 1.39 26.09 -11.21
C TRP A 26 0.10 25.83 -11.97
N PHE A 27 -0.69 26.86 -12.29
CA PHE A 27 -1.94 26.66 -13.03
C PHE A 27 -1.71 26.13 -14.46
N GLN A 28 -0.58 26.47 -15.09
CA GLN A 28 -0.21 25.97 -16.42
C GLN A 28 0.13 24.47 -16.45
N LEU A 29 0.42 23.86 -15.30
CA LEU A 29 0.69 22.43 -15.22
C LEU A 29 -0.64 21.65 -15.32
N PRO A 30 -0.67 20.52 -16.05
CA PRO A 30 -1.93 19.82 -16.33
C PRO A 30 -2.51 19.10 -15.10
N TYR A 31 -1.74 18.94 -14.02
CA TYR A 31 -2.13 18.13 -12.87
C TYR A 31 -3.01 18.91 -11.87
N PRO A 32 -4.14 18.34 -11.41
CA PRO A 32 -5.05 19.00 -10.45
C PRO A 32 -4.36 19.53 -9.19
N THR A 33 -3.35 18.81 -8.70
CA THR A 33 -2.58 19.22 -7.51
C THR A 33 -1.95 20.61 -7.63
N PHE A 34 -1.40 20.96 -8.79
CA PHE A 34 -0.83 22.30 -9.01
C PHE A 34 -1.90 23.36 -9.21
N LYS A 35 -3.04 23.01 -9.83
CA LYS A 35 -4.20 23.89 -9.94
C LYS A 35 -4.77 24.25 -8.57
N ARG A 36 -4.83 23.30 -7.64
CA ARG A 36 -5.18 23.56 -6.23
C ARG A 36 -4.22 24.55 -5.57
N LEU A 37 -2.91 24.42 -5.76
CA LEU A 37 -1.93 25.39 -5.24
C LEU A 37 -2.13 26.78 -5.82
N ALA A 38 -2.44 26.89 -7.12
CA ALA A 38 -2.71 28.17 -7.77
C ALA A 38 -4.01 28.83 -7.26
N LEU A 39 -5.09 28.07 -7.06
CA LEU A 39 -6.34 28.59 -6.49
C LEU A 39 -6.19 28.96 -5.01
N PHE A 40 -5.42 28.18 -4.25
CA PHE A 40 -5.01 28.55 -2.90
C PHE A 40 -4.26 29.88 -2.88
N ALA A 41 -3.26 30.05 -3.73
CA ALA A 41 -2.51 31.30 -3.87
C ALA A 41 -3.43 32.48 -4.23
N ALA A 42 -4.40 32.26 -5.13
CA ALA A 42 -5.38 33.28 -5.50
C ALA A 42 -6.35 33.66 -4.37
N SER A 43 -6.46 32.85 -3.31
CA SER A 43 -7.27 33.17 -2.14
C SER A 43 -6.59 34.14 -1.17
N SER A 44 -5.28 34.35 -1.31
CA SER A 44 -4.51 35.34 -0.56
C SER A 44 -4.72 36.75 -1.13
N ASP A 45 -4.79 37.73 -0.23
CA ASP A 45 -5.02 39.13 -0.58
C ASP A 45 -3.91 39.69 -1.48
N ASP A 46 -4.30 40.53 -2.44
CA ASP A 46 -3.45 41.27 -3.38
C ASP A 46 -2.44 40.43 -4.21
N CYS A 47 -2.53 39.10 -4.19
CA CYS A 47 -1.61 38.23 -4.93
C CYS A 47 -2.03 38.01 -6.40
N ILE A 48 -3.27 37.58 -6.64
CA ILE A 48 -3.78 37.25 -7.98
C ILE A 48 -5.02 38.08 -8.30
N LYS A 49 -5.02 38.74 -9.46
CA LYS A 49 -6.14 39.60 -9.89
C LYS A 49 -7.43 38.79 -10.10
N PRO A 50 -8.62 39.32 -9.72
CA PRO A 50 -9.89 38.63 -9.87
C PRO A 50 -10.23 38.14 -11.28
N SER A 51 -9.87 38.89 -12.30
CA SER A 51 -10.07 38.47 -13.70
C SER A 51 -9.32 37.19 -14.04
N LEU A 52 -8.11 37.01 -13.50
CA LEU A 52 -7.24 35.90 -13.84
C LEU A 52 -7.71 34.59 -13.23
N TRP A 53 -8.03 34.57 -11.93
CA TRP A 53 -8.53 33.34 -11.31
C TRP A 53 -9.95 32.97 -11.77
N VAL A 54 -10.76 33.95 -12.23
CA VAL A 54 -12.01 33.63 -12.94
C VAL A 54 -11.71 32.92 -14.26
N ASP A 55 -10.78 33.42 -15.07
CA ASP A 55 -10.43 32.74 -16.32
C ASP A 55 -9.83 31.34 -16.08
N TRP A 56 -9.13 31.13 -14.95
CA TRP A 56 -8.69 29.80 -14.50
C TRP A 56 -9.85 28.85 -14.17
N MET A 57 -10.84 29.30 -13.38
CA MET A 57 -12.00 28.46 -13.05
C MET A 57 -12.82 28.10 -14.29
N LEU A 58 -12.86 28.99 -15.28
CA LEU A 58 -13.65 28.85 -16.50
C LEU A 58 -12.89 28.18 -17.66
N SER A 59 -11.61 27.83 -17.50
CA SER A 59 -10.88 27.10 -18.53
C SER A 59 -11.38 25.65 -18.63
N ASP A 60 -11.08 25.01 -19.77
CA ASP A 60 -11.51 23.64 -20.07
C ASP A 60 -13.03 23.45 -19.89
N ASP A 61 -13.83 24.36 -20.46
CA ASP A 61 -15.30 24.37 -20.34
C ASP A 61 -15.79 24.43 -18.87
N SER A 62 -15.16 25.28 -18.06
CA SER A 62 -15.43 25.41 -16.62
C SER A 62 -15.18 24.14 -15.79
N TRP A 63 -14.43 23.16 -16.30
CA TRP A 63 -14.12 21.92 -15.58
C TRP A 63 -13.60 22.17 -14.16
N TRP A 64 -12.76 23.19 -14.00
CA TRP A 64 -12.08 23.51 -12.75
C TRP A 64 -12.99 24.16 -11.71
N LEU A 65 -14.07 24.83 -12.11
CA LEU A 65 -15.12 25.33 -11.21
C LEU A 65 -15.90 24.18 -10.54
N TRP A 66 -16.00 23.04 -11.22
CA TRP A 66 -16.89 21.95 -10.85
C TRP A 66 -16.17 20.69 -10.35
N SER A 67 -14.86 20.58 -10.58
CA SER A 67 -14.06 19.41 -10.17
C SER A 67 -14.17 19.12 -8.66
N PRO A 68 -14.57 17.90 -8.27
CA PRO A 68 -14.60 17.47 -6.87
C PRO A 68 -13.23 17.57 -6.18
N ASP A 69 -12.14 17.42 -6.94
CA ASP A 69 -10.76 17.48 -6.43
C ASP A 69 -10.36 18.89 -5.97
N MET A 70 -11.07 19.93 -6.43
CA MET A 70 -10.75 21.34 -6.16
C MET A 70 -11.89 22.08 -5.45
N MET A 71 -12.92 21.35 -5.02
CA MET A 71 -14.12 21.92 -4.41
C MET A 71 -13.77 22.83 -3.22
N ARG A 72 -12.81 22.41 -2.40
CA ARG A 72 -12.36 23.19 -1.24
C ARG A 72 -11.74 24.51 -1.67
N GLU A 73 -10.76 24.49 -2.56
CA GLU A 73 -10.05 25.68 -3.00
C GLU A 73 -10.98 26.65 -3.76
N VAL A 74 -11.90 26.13 -4.58
CA VAL A 74 -12.91 26.94 -5.26
C VAL A 74 -13.84 27.61 -4.23
N CYS A 75 -14.44 26.87 -3.31
CA CYS A 75 -15.37 27.44 -2.33
C CYS A 75 -14.69 28.47 -1.42
N VAL A 76 -13.47 28.19 -0.97
CA VAL A 76 -12.65 29.13 -0.17
C VAL A 76 -12.38 30.41 -0.98
N LEU A 77 -11.96 30.28 -2.24
CA LEU A 77 -11.67 31.42 -3.10
C LEU A 77 -12.93 32.28 -3.36
N LEU A 78 -14.08 31.66 -3.63
CA LEU A 78 -15.35 32.37 -3.79
C LEU A 78 -15.76 33.11 -2.50
N ARG A 79 -15.57 32.49 -1.34
CA ARG A 79 -15.93 33.07 -0.04
C ARG A 79 -15.00 34.21 0.39
N LEU A 80 -13.69 34.07 0.17
CA LEU A 80 -12.70 35.06 0.60
C LEU A 80 -12.56 36.22 -0.39
N GLN A 81 -12.45 35.92 -1.69
CA GLN A 81 -12.14 36.92 -2.72
C GLN A 81 -13.35 37.31 -3.58
N GLY A 82 -14.52 36.71 -3.35
CA GLY A 82 -15.74 37.00 -4.13
C GLY A 82 -16.14 38.48 -4.10
N ILE A 83 -15.93 39.18 -2.97
CA ILE A 83 -16.25 40.61 -2.83
C ILE A 83 -15.47 41.51 -3.79
N GLN A 84 -14.30 41.05 -4.26
CA GLN A 84 -13.45 41.80 -5.18
C GLN A 84 -13.93 41.69 -6.65
N LEU A 85 -14.90 40.83 -6.95
CA LEU A 85 -15.42 40.66 -8.30
C LEU A 85 -16.25 41.85 -8.78
N LYS A 86 -15.83 42.44 -9.89
CA LYS A 86 -16.49 43.59 -10.53
C LYS A 86 -16.65 43.38 -12.04
N GLY A 87 -17.61 44.10 -12.61
CA GLY A 87 -17.81 44.20 -14.07
C GLY A 87 -17.90 42.84 -14.78
N LYS A 88 -17.11 42.68 -15.84
CA LYS A 88 -17.15 41.51 -16.74
C LYS A 88 -16.77 40.20 -16.04
N ALA A 89 -15.79 40.21 -15.13
CA ALA A 89 -15.35 39.00 -14.42
C ALA A 89 -16.47 38.41 -13.56
N LYS A 90 -17.19 39.27 -12.81
CA LYS A 90 -18.37 38.89 -12.04
C LYS A 90 -19.44 38.27 -12.94
N SER A 91 -19.81 38.95 -14.03
CA SER A 91 -20.85 38.49 -14.94
C SER A 91 -20.51 37.15 -15.60
N LYS A 92 -19.23 36.95 -15.99
CA LYS A 92 -18.74 35.68 -16.54
C LYS A 92 -18.93 34.54 -15.55
N LEU A 93 -18.43 34.70 -14.32
CA LEU A 93 -18.49 33.66 -13.29
C LEU A 93 -19.93 33.32 -12.89
N GLU A 94 -20.77 34.33 -12.67
CA GLU A 94 -22.20 34.13 -12.36
C GLU A 94 -22.91 33.34 -13.47
N THR A 95 -22.61 33.65 -14.74
CA THR A 95 -23.20 32.95 -15.89
C THR A 95 -22.78 31.49 -15.92
N ALA A 96 -21.49 31.20 -15.70
CA ALA A 96 -20.98 29.83 -15.65
C ALA A 96 -21.57 29.02 -14.49
N ILE A 97 -21.72 29.62 -13.30
CA ILE A 97 -22.34 28.95 -12.14
C ILE A 97 -23.81 28.60 -12.43
N ILE A 98 -24.53 29.48 -13.13
CA ILE A 98 -25.94 29.24 -13.52
C ILE A 98 -26.04 28.16 -14.59
N ALA A 99 -25.09 28.10 -15.53
CA ALA A 99 -25.06 27.06 -16.57
C ALA A 99 -24.92 25.65 -15.97
N GLY A 100 -24.23 25.53 -14.84
CA GLY A 100 -24.01 24.26 -14.14
C GLY A 100 -22.77 23.50 -14.63
N PRO A 101 -22.49 22.32 -14.05
CA PRO A 101 -21.33 21.52 -14.42
C PRO A 101 -21.48 20.89 -15.83
N PRO A 102 -20.38 20.72 -16.58
CA PRO A 102 -20.37 19.96 -17.83
C PRO A 102 -20.94 18.55 -17.65
N ARG A 103 -21.79 18.11 -18.58
CA ARG A 103 -22.44 16.78 -18.50
C ARG A 103 -21.43 15.64 -18.57
N ASP A 104 -20.33 15.84 -19.30
CA ASP A 104 -19.27 14.86 -19.55
C ASP A 104 -18.44 14.54 -18.29
N MET A 105 -18.60 15.30 -17.20
CA MET A 105 -17.97 14.99 -15.91
C MET A 105 -18.62 13.81 -15.18
N TYR A 106 -19.78 13.36 -15.63
CA TYR A 106 -20.61 12.36 -14.94
C TYR A 106 -20.97 11.21 -15.89
N GLU A 107 -21.19 10.02 -15.34
CA GLU A 107 -21.54 8.83 -16.12
C GLU A 107 -22.86 9.02 -16.90
N ASP A 108 -22.91 8.50 -18.14
CA ASP A 108 -24.10 8.62 -19.00
C ASP A 108 -25.35 7.95 -18.39
N ALA A 109 -25.15 6.89 -17.60
CA ALA A 109 -26.21 6.12 -16.95
C ALA A 109 -26.84 6.82 -15.73
N LEU A 110 -26.36 8.02 -15.33
CA LEU A 110 -26.90 8.75 -14.19
C LEU A 110 -28.37 9.15 -14.44
N GLU A 111 -29.26 8.75 -13.53
CA GLU A 111 -30.69 9.05 -13.63
C GLU A 111 -30.97 10.57 -13.73
N SER A 112 -31.84 10.95 -14.66
CA SER A 112 -32.20 12.35 -14.94
C SER A 112 -32.66 13.15 -13.71
N LYS A 113 -33.34 12.51 -12.75
CA LYS A 113 -33.77 13.17 -11.50
C LYS A 113 -32.56 13.49 -10.62
N ARG A 114 -31.68 12.50 -10.42
CA ARG A 114 -30.45 12.63 -9.63
C ARG A 114 -29.49 13.65 -10.23
N TRP A 115 -29.39 13.71 -11.56
CA TRP A 115 -28.63 14.76 -12.25
C TRP A 115 -29.12 16.17 -11.92
N LYS A 116 -30.45 16.40 -12.01
CA LYS A 116 -31.05 17.71 -11.70
C LYS A 116 -30.81 18.15 -10.26
N GLU A 117 -30.92 17.22 -9.31
CA GLU A 117 -30.64 17.49 -7.89
C GLU A 117 -29.17 17.83 -7.65
N LEU A 118 -28.25 17.11 -8.31
CA LEU A 118 -26.82 17.36 -8.22
C LEU A 118 -26.46 18.75 -8.74
N VAL A 119 -26.92 19.10 -9.96
CA VAL A 119 -26.71 20.42 -10.55
C VAL A 119 -27.29 21.52 -9.66
N ALA A 120 -28.51 21.33 -9.15
CA ALA A 120 -29.16 22.28 -8.27
C ALA A 120 -28.35 22.52 -6.98
N SER A 121 -27.89 21.46 -6.32
CA SER A 121 -27.08 21.54 -5.09
C SER A 121 -25.73 22.21 -5.35
N ALA A 122 -25.04 21.81 -6.42
CA ALA A 122 -23.74 22.35 -6.79
C ALA A 122 -23.83 23.84 -7.14
N THR A 123 -24.79 24.25 -7.98
CA THR A 123 -25.05 25.66 -8.33
C THR A 123 -25.43 26.49 -7.10
N TRP A 124 -26.33 25.96 -6.25
CA TRP A 124 -26.73 26.64 -5.02
C TRP A 124 -25.52 26.95 -4.14
N LEU A 125 -24.64 25.97 -3.91
CA LEU A 125 -23.46 26.14 -3.05
C LEU A 125 -22.54 27.25 -3.55
N ARG A 126 -22.19 27.29 -4.84
CA ARG A 126 -21.28 28.34 -5.37
C ARG A 126 -21.89 29.73 -5.29
N LEU A 127 -23.19 29.88 -5.59
CA LEU A 127 -23.90 31.16 -5.44
C LEU A 127 -24.01 31.59 -3.97
N ALA A 128 -24.24 30.64 -3.07
CA ALA A 128 -24.29 30.89 -1.64
C ALA A 128 -22.92 31.35 -1.10
N LYS A 129 -21.82 30.69 -1.49
CA LYS A 129 -20.44 31.11 -1.14
C LYS A 129 -20.07 32.48 -1.69
N LEU A 130 -20.47 32.79 -2.93
CA LEU A 130 -20.29 34.15 -3.48
C LEU A 130 -21.07 35.19 -2.66
N LYS A 131 -22.32 34.90 -2.28
CA LYS A 131 -23.10 35.80 -1.42
C LYS A 131 -22.48 35.94 -0.02
N GLU A 132 -21.94 34.86 0.53
CA GLU A 132 -21.26 34.83 1.83
C GLU A 132 -20.05 35.77 1.88
N SER A 133 -19.33 35.94 0.75
CA SER A 133 -18.23 36.91 0.65
C SER A 133 -18.64 38.38 0.84
N GLY A 134 -19.95 38.69 0.81
CA GLY A 134 -20.48 40.06 0.78
C GLY A 134 -20.71 40.61 -0.63
N LEU A 135 -20.42 39.83 -1.68
CA LEU A 135 -20.72 40.22 -3.06
C LEU A 135 -22.24 40.36 -3.28
N VAL A 136 -22.66 41.51 -3.79
CA VAL A 136 -24.04 41.72 -4.26
C VAL A 136 -24.23 41.01 -5.60
N LEU A 137 -24.87 39.83 -5.62
CA LEU A 137 -25.11 39.05 -6.84
C LEU A 137 -25.88 39.83 -7.92
N GLY A 138 -25.61 39.54 -9.19
CA GLY A 138 -26.40 40.02 -10.33
C GLY A 138 -27.86 39.53 -10.28
N LYS A 139 -28.76 40.20 -11.03
CA LYS A 139 -30.20 39.95 -10.96
C LYS A 139 -30.56 38.48 -11.21
N THR A 140 -29.99 37.86 -12.24
CA THR A 140 -30.25 36.46 -12.62
C THR A 140 -29.69 35.47 -11.60
N ALA A 141 -28.44 35.67 -11.16
CA ALA A 141 -27.80 34.83 -10.13
C ALA A 141 -28.56 34.88 -8.80
N ARG A 142 -28.99 36.08 -8.38
CA ARG A 142 -29.81 36.27 -7.18
C ARG A 142 -31.16 35.55 -7.30
N ALA A 143 -31.84 35.69 -8.44
CA ALA A 143 -33.12 35.00 -8.66
C ALA A 143 -32.97 33.48 -8.63
N GLN A 144 -31.89 32.94 -9.21
CA GLN A 144 -31.58 31.51 -9.18
C GLN A 144 -31.29 31.01 -7.76
N LEU A 145 -30.46 31.75 -6.99
CA LEU A 145 -30.19 31.41 -5.59
C LEU A 145 -31.46 31.42 -4.75
N THR A 146 -32.31 32.45 -4.90
CA THR A 146 -33.61 32.53 -4.19
C THR A 146 -34.51 31.36 -4.56
N LYS A 147 -34.62 31.02 -5.85
CA LYS A 147 -35.42 29.87 -6.31
C LYS A 147 -34.95 28.56 -5.66
N LEU A 148 -33.64 28.30 -5.68
CA LEU A 148 -33.06 27.09 -5.11
C LEU A 148 -33.22 27.02 -3.58
N SER A 149 -32.98 28.13 -2.86
CA SER A 149 -33.18 28.20 -1.41
C SER A 149 -34.65 28.04 -0.98
N THR A 150 -35.61 28.49 -1.80
CA THR A 150 -37.05 28.27 -1.51
C THR A 150 -37.47 26.83 -1.80
N GLN A 151 -36.89 26.21 -2.85
CA GLN A 151 -37.19 24.82 -3.21
C GLN A 151 -36.59 23.81 -2.22
N PHE A 152 -35.43 24.13 -1.64
CA PHE A 152 -34.70 23.28 -0.69
C PHE A 152 -34.36 24.06 0.60
N PRO A 153 -35.34 24.28 1.50
CA PRO A 153 -35.15 25.07 2.73
C PRO A 153 -34.13 24.49 3.71
N GLU A 154 -33.82 23.19 3.59
CA GLU A 154 -32.83 22.47 4.37
C GLU A 154 -31.39 22.79 3.99
N TRP A 155 -31.14 23.33 2.79
CA TRP A 155 -29.79 23.70 2.35
C TRP A 155 -29.32 24.97 3.07
N LYS A 156 -28.30 24.78 3.92
CA LYS A 156 -27.66 25.84 4.70
C LYS A 156 -26.15 25.66 4.63
N LEU A 157 -25.42 26.77 4.55
CA LEU A 157 -23.96 26.74 4.62
C LEU A 157 -23.55 26.21 6.00
N ALA A 158 -22.59 25.29 6.04
CA ALA A 158 -22.15 24.73 7.29
C ALA A 158 -21.24 25.72 8.04
N THR A 159 -21.43 25.83 9.35
CA THR A 159 -20.60 26.69 10.22
C THR A 159 -19.14 26.24 10.27
N ASN A 160 -18.89 24.94 10.13
CA ASN A 160 -17.55 24.34 10.07
C ASN A 160 -17.02 24.17 8.64
N HIS A 161 -17.73 24.69 7.63
CA HIS A 161 -17.35 24.63 6.23
C HIS A 161 -17.21 23.21 5.64
N LYS A 162 -17.83 22.19 6.25
CA LYS A 162 -17.85 20.82 5.70
C LYS A 162 -18.49 20.74 4.30
N ASP A 163 -19.35 21.71 3.99
CA ASP A 163 -19.95 21.92 2.66
C ASP A 163 -18.92 22.28 1.57
N GLU A 164 -17.66 22.52 1.92
CA GLU A 164 -16.56 22.78 0.97
C GLU A 164 -15.79 21.51 0.58
N PHE A 165 -16.19 20.33 1.06
CA PHE A 165 -15.55 19.05 0.75
C PHE A 165 -16.53 18.09 0.04
N SER A 166 -16.03 17.35 -0.96
CA SER A 166 -16.81 16.31 -1.64
C SER A 166 -17.04 15.09 -0.74
N HIS A 167 -16.09 14.83 0.16
CA HIS A 167 -16.15 13.81 1.19
C HIS A 167 -15.63 14.41 2.49
N TRP A 168 -16.48 14.43 3.52
CA TRP A 168 -16.11 14.83 4.87
C TRP A 168 -16.31 13.61 5.77
N MET A 169 -15.24 13.16 6.41
CA MET A 169 -15.32 12.16 7.47
C MET A 169 -15.02 12.86 8.78
N SER A 170 -15.99 12.88 9.66
CA SER A 170 -15.79 13.17 11.07
C SER A 170 -15.62 11.87 11.83
N GLY A 171 -14.72 11.85 12.81
CA GLY A 171 -14.45 10.72 13.69
C GLY A 171 -14.83 11.02 15.14
N THR A 172 -14.83 9.99 15.99
CA THR A 172 -14.98 10.15 17.44
C THR A 172 -13.99 11.19 17.97
N GLY A 173 -14.50 12.28 18.55
CA GLY A 173 -13.74 13.41 19.07
C GLY A 173 -13.84 14.71 18.25
N ASP A 174 -14.41 14.65 17.04
CA ASP A 174 -14.71 15.86 16.26
C ASP A 174 -16.03 16.50 16.74
N PRO A 175 -16.09 17.84 16.93
CA PRO A 175 -17.28 18.52 17.45
C PRO A 175 -18.55 18.26 16.64
N ASP A 176 -18.42 18.07 15.33
CA ASP A 176 -19.51 17.79 14.39
C ASP A 176 -19.86 16.29 14.28
N TYR A 177 -19.04 15.39 14.82
CA TYR A 177 -19.37 13.97 15.00
C TYR A 177 -20.31 13.76 16.21
N ASP A 178 -20.08 14.49 17.30
CA ASP A 178 -20.83 14.30 18.56
C ASP A 178 -22.23 14.94 18.54
N GLU A 179 -22.45 16.00 17.75
CA GLU A 179 -23.74 16.71 17.66
C GLU A 179 -24.87 15.93 16.94
N GLN A 180 -24.58 14.81 16.27
CA GLN A 180 -25.55 14.05 15.45
C GLN A 180 -25.82 12.60 15.94
N ARG A 181 -25.28 12.18 17.10
CA ARG A 181 -25.39 10.79 17.56
C ARG A 181 -26.69 10.49 18.31
N ASN A 182 -27.36 9.41 17.92
CA ASN A 182 -28.31 8.69 18.76
C ASN A 182 -27.63 7.40 19.28
N VAL A 183 -26.85 7.49 20.37
CA VAL A 183 -26.25 6.31 21.00
C VAL A 183 -27.28 5.63 21.90
N TYR A 184 -27.63 4.39 21.56
CA TYR A 184 -28.53 3.57 22.35
C TYR A 184 -27.79 2.84 23.48
N GLU A 185 -28.15 3.16 24.71
CA GLU A 185 -27.55 2.54 25.89
C GLU A 185 -28.07 1.11 26.10
N VAL A 186 -27.18 0.13 25.94
CA VAL A 186 -27.48 -1.28 26.12
C VAL A 186 -27.55 -1.61 27.62
N PRO A 187 -28.59 -2.35 28.09
CA PRO A 187 -28.69 -2.72 29.50
C PRO A 187 -27.47 -3.48 30.01
N THR A 188 -27.07 -3.26 31.27
CA THR A 188 -25.87 -3.91 31.85
C THR A 188 -26.18 -5.15 32.71
N LYS A 189 -27.47 -5.43 32.98
CA LYS A 189 -27.91 -6.56 33.81
C LYS A 189 -28.44 -7.69 32.93
N ARG A 190 -27.99 -8.93 33.19
CA ARG A 190 -28.35 -10.17 32.44
C ARG A 190 -29.83 -10.26 32.04
N LYS A 191 -30.77 -10.10 32.98
CA LYS A 191 -32.22 -10.23 32.66
C LYS A 191 -32.67 -9.23 31.58
N LYS A 192 -32.29 -7.96 31.72
CA LYS A 192 -32.62 -6.92 30.74
C LYS A 192 -31.86 -7.11 29.42
N LEU A 193 -30.65 -7.67 29.48
CA LEU A 193 -29.88 -8.04 28.29
C LEU A 193 -30.57 -9.14 27.50
N VAL A 194 -31.11 -10.18 28.15
CA VAL A 194 -31.86 -11.24 27.46
C VAL A 194 -33.04 -10.65 26.70
N ASP A 195 -33.82 -9.76 27.33
CA ASP A 195 -34.96 -9.10 26.69
C ASP A 195 -34.53 -8.23 25.50
N TRP A 196 -33.45 -7.45 25.66
CA TRP A 196 -32.90 -6.59 24.59
C TRP A 196 -32.34 -7.40 23.42
N LEU A 197 -31.62 -8.49 23.68
CA LEU A 197 -31.01 -9.36 22.67
C LEU A 197 -32.05 -10.10 21.81
N LYS A 198 -33.28 -10.29 22.31
CA LYS A 198 -34.38 -10.88 21.52
C LYS A 198 -34.91 -9.94 20.45
N SER A 199 -34.83 -8.63 20.68
CA SER A 199 -35.35 -7.59 19.79
C SER A 199 -34.48 -6.32 19.86
N PRO A 200 -33.24 -6.35 19.32
CA PRO A 200 -32.41 -5.15 19.27
C PRO A 200 -33.09 -4.09 18.40
N PRO A 201 -32.96 -2.78 18.72
CA PRO A 201 -33.49 -1.73 17.87
C PRO A 201 -32.92 -1.81 16.45
N SER A 202 -33.73 -1.52 15.42
CA SER A 202 -33.33 -1.67 14.02
C SER A 202 -32.15 -0.77 13.65
N LYS A 203 -31.10 -1.36 13.05
CA LYS A 203 -29.95 -0.64 12.46
C LYS A 203 -30.29 0.12 11.16
N GLU A 204 -31.56 0.11 10.72
CA GLU A 204 -32.02 0.84 9.52
C GLU A 204 -32.14 2.35 9.75
N GLN A 205 -32.00 2.82 10.99
CA GLN A 205 -31.95 4.24 11.30
C GLN A 205 -30.58 4.82 10.94
N ALA A 206 -30.56 5.91 10.18
CA ALA A 206 -29.33 6.64 9.91
C ALA A 206 -28.66 7.06 11.24
N PHE A 207 -27.35 6.83 11.35
CA PHE A 207 -26.54 7.11 12.54
C PHE A 207 -26.87 6.26 13.78
N TYR A 208 -27.45 5.07 13.62
CA TYR A 208 -27.63 4.10 14.70
C TYR A 208 -26.29 3.61 15.25
N GLU A 209 -26.05 3.82 16.55
CA GLU A 209 -24.94 3.25 17.29
C GLU A 209 -25.44 2.77 18.66
N ASP A 210 -24.91 1.67 19.18
CA ASP A 210 -25.26 1.15 20.51
C ASP A 210 -24.00 0.89 21.36
N THR A 211 -24.19 0.72 22.67
CA THR A 211 -23.09 0.46 23.62
C THR A 211 -22.76 -1.03 23.82
N TRP A 212 -23.25 -1.95 22.99
CA TRP A 212 -23.10 -3.41 23.18
C TRP A 212 -21.65 -3.84 23.28
N THR A 213 -20.77 -3.31 22.42
CA THR A 213 -19.34 -3.58 22.44
C THR A 213 -18.71 -3.18 23.78
N GLN A 214 -19.05 -2.01 24.31
CA GLN A 214 -18.57 -1.51 25.61
C GLN A 214 -19.10 -2.37 26.77
N VAL A 215 -20.36 -2.81 26.70
CA VAL A 215 -20.96 -3.71 27.69
C VAL A 215 -20.32 -5.10 27.62
N CYS A 216 -20.03 -5.64 26.43
CA CYS A 216 -19.28 -6.89 26.26
C CYS A 216 -17.89 -6.83 26.92
N ARG A 217 -17.21 -5.69 26.80
CA ARG A 217 -15.89 -5.46 27.39
C ARG A 217 -15.94 -5.34 28.91
N SER A 218 -16.90 -4.58 29.44
CA SER A 218 -16.96 -4.24 30.87
C SER A 218 -17.76 -5.25 31.73
N ARG A 219 -18.72 -5.97 31.12
CA ARG A 219 -19.69 -6.84 31.81
C ARG A 219 -19.74 -8.26 31.24
N PHE A 220 -18.57 -8.82 30.90
CA PHE A 220 -18.40 -10.16 30.29
C PHE A 220 -19.40 -11.22 30.77
N PHE A 221 -19.47 -11.50 32.09
CA PHE A 221 -20.34 -12.57 32.60
C PHE A 221 -21.83 -12.30 32.36
N HIS A 222 -22.29 -11.05 32.44
CA HIS A 222 -23.69 -10.74 32.17
C HIS A 222 -24.03 -10.92 30.70
N CYS A 223 -23.15 -10.48 29.79
CA CYS A 223 -23.32 -10.69 28.35
C CYS A 223 -23.27 -12.17 27.99
N PHE A 224 -22.25 -12.89 28.47
CA PHE A 224 -22.08 -14.31 28.20
C PHE A 224 -23.26 -15.12 28.71
N PHE A 225 -23.68 -14.94 29.97
CA PHE A 225 -24.82 -15.69 30.49
C PHE A 225 -26.15 -15.32 29.83
N ALA A 226 -26.32 -14.08 29.35
CA ALA A 226 -27.51 -13.72 28.57
C ALA A 226 -27.53 -14.45 27.22
N LEU A 227 -26.39 -14.50 26.51
CA LEU A 227 -26.25 -15.29 25.28
C LEU A 227 -26.39 -16.80 25.52
N CYS A 228 -25.92 -17.31 26.67
CA CYS A 228 -26.17 -18.69 27.10
C CYS A 228 -27.66 -18.98 27.28
N ASP A 229 -28.42 -18.07 27.88
CA ASP A 229 -29.87 -18.27 28.07
C ASP A 229 -30.59 -18.36 26.73
N LEU A 230 -30.28 -17.46 25.79
CA LEU A 230 -30.84 -17.50 24.45
C LEU A 230 -30.45 -18.75 23.68
N SER A 231 -29.21 -19.22 23.81
CA SER A 231 -28.76 -20.45 23.15
C SER A 231 -29.55 -21.69 23.58
N LYS A 232 -30.01 -21.75 24.84
CA LYS A 232 -30.87 -22.83 25.35
C LYS A 232 -32.28 -22.79 24.75
N GLU A 233 -32.73 -21.61 24.35
CA GLU A 233 -33.97 -21.39 23.59
C GLU A 233 -33.76 -21.56 22.06
N ASN A 234 -32.57 -22.03 21.64
CA ASN A 234 -32.13 -22.10 20.24
C ASN A 234 -32.15 -20.75 19.50
N ASN A 235 -32.03 -19.64 20.23
CA ASN A 235 -31.93 -18.30 19.68
C ASN A 235 -30.46 -17.84 19.69
N TRP A 236 -29.92 -17.58 18.50
CA TRP A 236 -28.54 -17.17 18.29
C TRP A 236 -28.49 -15.81 17.57
N PRO A 237 -28.49 -14.68 18.30
CA PRO A 237 -28.45 -13.36 17.68
C PRO A 237 -27.08 -13.12 17.02
N ILE A 238 -27.02 -13.29 15.69
CA ILE A 238 -25.79 -13.37 14.90
C ILE A 238 -24.93 -12.11 15.04
N GLU A 239 -25.50 -10.93 14.84
CA GLU A 239 -24.73 -9.67 14.91
C GLU A 239 -24.17 -9.43 16.32
N GLN A 240 -24.93 -9.75 17.36
CA GLN A 240 -24.49 -9.57 18.74
C GLN A 240 -23.43 -10.59 19.14
N TRP A 241 -23.53 -11.83 18.66
CA TRP A 241 -22.44 -12.81 18.79
C TRP A 241 -21.19 -12.39 18.02
N ARG A 242 -21.33 -11.80 16.82
CA ARG A 242 -20.22 -11.29 16.01
C ARG A 242 -19.43 -10.22 16.78
N GLU A 243 -20.13 -9.20 17.28
CA GLU A 243 -19.53 -8.10 18.05
C GLU A 243 -18.98 -8.57 19.41
N ALA A 244 -19.67 -9.50 20.08
CA ALA A 244 -19.20 -10.09 21.33
C ALA A 244 -17.89 -10.87 21.13
N LEU A 245 -17.83 -11.79 20.15
CA LEU A 245 -16.62 -12.58 19.86
C LEU A 245 -15.44 -11.70 19.44
N GLN A 246 -15.69 -10.63 18.67
CA GLN A 246 -14.65 -9.67 18.32
C GLN A 246 -14.09 -8.97 19.57
N THR A 247 -14.97 -8.46 20.44
CA THR A 247 -14.60 -7.81 21.70
C THR A 247 -13.89 -8.76 22.67
N TRP A 248 -14.34 -10.01 22.69
CA TRP A 248 -13.80 -11.06 23.54
C TRP A 248 -12.51 -11.68 23.01
N GLY A 249 -12.11 -11.33 21.79
CA GLY A 249 -10.80 -11.61 21.20
C GLY A 249 -9.68 -10.68 21.68
N GLU A 250 -10.02 -9.59 22.38
CA GLU A 250 -9.05 -8.62 22.88
C GLU A 250 -8.18 -9.20 24.00
N GLU A 251 -6.94 -8.73 24.10
CA GLU A 251 -5.93 -9.22 25.06
C GLU A 251 -6.42 -9.25 26.51
N LYS A 252 -7.22 -8.24 26.91
CA LYS A 252 -7.74 -8.14 28.29
C LYS A 252 -8.85 -9.14 28.60
N THR A 253 -9.52 -9.70 27.60
CA THR A 253 -10.72 -10.53 27.76
C THR A 253 -10.54 -11.97 27.28
N ILE A 254 -9.59 -12.23 26.38
CA ILE A 254 -9.41 -13.50 25.68
C ILE A 254 -9.28 -14.72 26.60
N LEU A 255 -8.46 -14.67 27.65
CA LEU A 255 -8.30 -15.81 28.57
C LEU A 255 -9.60 -16.16 29.28
N ARG A 256 -10.35 -15.13 29.70
CA ARG A 256 -11.63 -15.30 30.38
C ARG A 256 -12.70 -15.80 29.41
N SER A 257 -12.79 -15.17 28.25
CA SER A 257 -13.79 -15.53 27.24
C SER A 257 -13.57 -16.94 26.74
N TRP A 258 -12.33 -17.31 26.43
CA TRP A 258 -11.97 -18.66 26.00
C TRP A 258 -12.36 -19.70 27.05
N TYR A 259 -12.00 -19.48 28.31
CA TYR A 259 -12.28 -20.44 29.38
C TYR A 259 -13.77 -20.76 29.54
N TYR A 260 -14.65 -19.74 29.51
CA TYR A 260 -16.07 -19.91 29.77
C TYR A 260 -16.91 -20.12 28.50
N ALA A 261 -16.60 -19.43 27.41
CA ALA A 261 -17.42 -19.43 26.20
C ALA A 261 -17.09 -20.56 25.22
N ALA A 262 -15.86 -21.11 25.24
CA ALA A 262 -15.47 -22.15 24.29
C ALA A 262 -16.39 -23.38 24.32
N PRO A 263 -16.79 -23.94 25.49
CA PRO A 263 -17.73 -25.05 25.52
C PRO A 263 -19.10 -24.75 24.90
N LEU A 264 -19.59 -23.50 25.00
CA LEU A 264 -20.85 -23.13 24.37
C LEU A 264 -20.70 -22.97 22.86
N VAL A 265 -19.66 -22.25 22.42
CA VAL A 265 -19.37 -22.04 20.99
C VAL A 265 -19.09 -23.38 20.28
N ALA A 266 -18.46 -24.33 20.98
CA ALA A 266 -18.24 -25.70 20.50
C ALA A 266 -19.54 -26.44 20.14
N ASN A 267 -20.66 -26.08 20.76
CA ASN A 267 -21.97 -26.67 20.55
C ASN A 267 -22.91 -25.82 19.69
N MET A 268 -22.41 -24.70 19.15
CA MET A 268 -23.17 -23.82 18.25
C MET A 268 -23.65 -24.61 17.01
N PRO A 269 -24.91 -24.50 16.56
CA PRO A 269 -25.39 -25.18 15.35
C PRO A 269 -24.57 -24.83 14.10
N GLU A 270 -24.46 -25.74 13.13
CA GLU A 270 -23.65 -25.51 11.93
C GLU A 270 -24.08 -24.29 11.11
N SER A 271 -25.39 -24.03 10.99
CA SER A 271 -25.92 -22.85 10.29
C SER A 271 -25.43 -21.55 10.93
N VAL A 272 -25.49 -21.48 12.27
CA VAL A 272 -25.03 -20.33 13.05
C VAL A 272 -23.50 -20.20 12.96
N LEU A 273 -22.77 -21.31 13.06
CA LEU A 273 -21.32 -21.31 12.93
C LEU A 273 -20.87 -20.87 11.53
N LYS A 274 -21.64 -21.19 10.48
CA LYS A 274 -21.38 -20.71 9.12
C LYS A 274 -21.42 -19.19 9.03
N GLU A 275 -22.48 -18.58 9.57
CA GLU A 275 -22.65 -17.12 9.59
C GLU A 275 -21.61 -16.41 10.46
N LEU A 276 -21.17 -17.06 11.55
CA LEU A 276 -20.18 -16.53 12.48
C LEU A 276 -18.74 -16.99 12.21
N SER A 277 -18.51 -17.74 11.13
CA SER A 277 -17.23 -18.43 10.84
C SER A 277 -16.03 -17.50 10.91
N ARG A 278 -16.16 -16.27 10.38
CA ARG A 278 -15.11 -15.24 10.44
C ARG A 278 -14.82 -14.82 11.88
N SER A 279 -15.82 -14.42 12.66
CA SER A 279 -15.62 -14.00 14.05
C SER A 279 -15.09 -15.13 14.94
N VAL A 280 -15.60 -16.35 14.78
CA VAL A 280 -15.12 -17.53 15.52
C VAL A 280 -13.67 -17.83 15.14
N SER A 281 -13.30 -17.78 13.86
CA SER A 281 -11.92 -18.03 13.41
C SER A 281 -10.92 -17.01 13.99
N TRP A 282 -11.27 -15.73 14.02
CA TRP A 282 -10.41 -14.70 14.63
C TRP A 282 -10.31 -14.83 16.15
N TRP A 283 -11.42 -15.16 16.81
CA TRP A 283 -11.42 -15.44 18.25
C TRP A 283 -10.57 -16.68 18.60
N LEU A 284 -10.64 -17.75 17.78
CA LEU A 284 -9.76 -18.92 17.89
C LEU A 284 -8.29 -18.54 17.74
N LYS A 285 -7.96 -17.70 16.73
CA LYS A 285 -6.59 -17.21 16.51
C LYS A 285 -6.07 -16.33 17.64
N ALA A 286 -6.94 -15.56 18.28
CA ALA A 286 -6.56 -14.85 19.49
C ALA A 286 -6.31 -15.82 20.65
N ALA A 287 -7.22 -16.78 20.87
CA ALA A 287 -7.11 -17.76 21.95
C ALA A 287 -5.86 -18.64 21.82
N SER A 288 -5.52 -19.09 20.62
CA SER A 288 -4.36 -19.96 20.36
C SER A 288 -3.04 -19.33 20.78
N LYS A 289 -2.93 -18.00 20.80
CA LYS A 289 -1.71 -17.30 21.23
C LYS A 289 -1.54 -17.22 22.74
N HIS A 290 -2.63 -17.33 23.51
CA HIS A 290 -2.63 -16.97 24.93
C HIS A 290 -3.03 -18.13 25.86
N SER A 291 -3.69 -19.17 25.36
CA SER A 291 -4.21 -20.26 26.21
C SER A 291 -3.89 -21.65 25.68
N ASP A 292 -3.57 -22.55 26.61
CA ASP A 292 -3.46 -24.00 26.37
C ASP A 292 -4.67 -24.76 26.96
N LYS A 293 -5.65 -24.04 27.52
CA LYS A 293 -6.91 -24.66 27.99
C LYS A 293 -7.81 -24.97 26.80
N HIS A 294 -8.63 -26.01 26.92
CA HIS A 294 -9.62 -26.39 25.91
C HIS A 294 -9.03 -26.66 24.52
N GLU A 295 -7.78 -27.13 24.44
CA GLU A 295 -7.11 -27.41 23.16
C GLU A 295 -7.93 -28.37 22.28
N ARG A 296 -8.52 -29.42 22.86
CA ARG A 296 -9.42 -30.32 22.13
C ARG A 296 -10.59 -29.59 21.47
N ILE A 297 -11.21 -28.65 22.20
CA ILE A 297 -12.30 -27.83 21.66
C ILE A 297 -11.79 -26.94 20.53
N MET A 298 -10.57 -26.41 20.64
CA MET A 298 -9.95 -25.60 19.58
C MET A 298 -9.76 -26.43 18.30
N LEU A 299 -9.18 -27.62 18.42
CA LEU A 299 -8.97 -28.53 17.30
C LEU A 299 -10.31 -28.94 16.64
N ASP A 300 -11.31 -29.28 17.45
CA ASP A 300 -12.62 -29.68 16.95
C ASP A 300 -13.36 -28.50 16.28
N LEU A 301 -13.28 -27.28 16.82
CA LEU A 301 -13.83 -26.08 16.17
C LEU A 301 -13.13 -25.76 14.84
N CYS A 302 -11.80 -25.90 14.77
CA CYS A 302 -11.06 -25.72 13.52
C CYS A 302 -11.56 -26.70 12.44
N ARG A 303 -11.73 -27.98 12.80
CA ARG A 303 -12.30 -28.99 11.88
C ARG A 303 -13.71 -28.68 11.43
N ARG A 304 -14.57 -28.28 12.37
CA ARG A 304 -15.95 -27.87 12.05
C ARG A 304 -15.94 -26.74 11.03
N ILE A 305 -15.09 -25.72 11.21
CA ILE A 305 -14.95 -24.61 10.26
C ILE A 305 -14.41 -25.09 8.90
N ILE A 306 -13.42 -25.98 8.86
CA ILE A 306 -12.87 -26.54 7.62
C ILE A 306 -13.94 -27.28 6.81
N ASN A 307 -14.83 -28.01 7.49
CA ASN A 307 -15.89 -28.80 6.88
C ASN A 307 -17.13 -27.97 6.48
N LEU A 308 -17.23 -26.70 6.88
CA LEU A 308 -18.35 -25.86 6.48
C LEU A 308 -18.35 -25.61 4.95
N PRO A 309 -19.54 -25.54 4.33
CA PRO A 309 -19.69 -25.17 2.92
C PRO A 309 -19.55 -23.65 2.75
N LEU A 310 -18.33 -23.15 2.96
CA LEU A 310 -17.95 -21.75 2.76
C LEU A 310 -17.64 -21.51 1.28
N GLU A 311 -17.99 -20.33 0.78
CA GLU A 311 -17.53 -19.87 -0.53
C GLU A 311 -16.04 -19.51 -0.45
N LYS A 312 -15.32 -19.60 -1.58
CA LYS A 312 -13.92 -19.09 -1.68
C LYS A 312 -13.83 -17.59 -1.33
N GLY A 313 -14.92 -16.84 -1.48
CA GLY A 313 -14.99 -15.39 -1.35
C GLY A 313 -14.54 -14.67 -2.63
N LYS A 314 -14.93 -13.40 -2.78
CA LYS A 314 -14.66 -12.58 -3.97
C LYS A 314 -13.19 -12.12 -4.12
N GLY A 315 -12.31 -12.54 -3.21
CA GLY A 315 -10.93 -12.06 -3.11
C GLY A 315 -10.84 -10.62 -2.59
N ILE A 316 -9.73 -10.29 -1.94
CA ILE A 316 -9.38 -8.91 -1.59
C ILE A 316 -8.70 -8.29 -2.81
N GLN A 317 -9.15 -7.10 -3.21
CA GLN A 317 -8.50 -6.30 -4.24
C GLN A 317 -7.72 -5.15 -3.61
N ARG A 318 -6.47 -4.98 -4.03
CA ARG A 318 -5.67 -3.80 -3.68
C ARG A 318 -5.55 -2.88 -4.88
N THR A 319 -5.69 -1.58 -4.63
CA THR A 319 -5.48 -0.55 -5.65
C THR A 319 -4.11 0.07 -5.45
N HIS A 320 -3.23 -0.09 -6.42
CA HIS A 320 -1.93 0.59 -6.47
C HIS A 320 -1.80 1.32 -7.81
N ASN A 321 -1.48 2.62 -7.79
CA ASN A 321 -1.40 3.46 -9.00
C ASN A 321 -2.64 3.33 -9.92
N LYS A 322 -3.85 3.27 -9.33
CA LYS A 322 -5.14 3.08 -10.03
C LYS A 322 -5.33 1.72 -10.72
N VAL A 323 -4.41 0.77 -10.56
CA VAL A 323 -4.57 -0.62 -11.01
C VAL A 323 -5.09 -1.47 -9.85
N LYS A 324 -6.22 -2.16 -10.07
CA LYS A 324 -6.74 -3.15 -9.13
C LYS A 324 -6.03 -4.47 -9.36
N THR A 325 -5.41 -5.00 -8.30
CA THR A 325 -4.73 -6.29 -8.31
C THR A 325 -5.32 -7.19 -7.24
N ASP A 326 -5.47 -8.47 -7.55
CA ASP A 326 -5.87 -9.46 -6.55
C ASP A 326 -4.78 -9.59 -5.47
N ASP A 327 -5.22 -9.74 -4.22
CA ASP A 327 -4.38 -10.00 -3.05
C ASP A 327 -4.72 -11.38 -2.45
N PRO A 328 -4.17 -12.48 -3.03
CA PRO A 328 -4.39 -13.83 -2.51
C PRO A 328 -3.92 -14.00 -1.07
N LEU A 329 -2.79 -13.37 -0.71
CA LEU A 329 -2.24 -13.41 0.65
C LEU A 329 -3.21 -12.77 1.65
N GLY A 330 -3.66 -11.53 1.39
CA GLY A 330 -4.65 -10.87 2.22
C GLY A 330 -5.96 -11.64 2.28
N SER A 331 -6.39 -12.25 1.17
CA SER A 331 -7.59 -13.10 1.14
C SER A 331 -7.44 -14.30 2.07
N ALA A 332 -6.33 -15.04 1.99
CA ALA A 332 -6.06 -16.19 2.85
C ALA A 332 -5.97 -15.80 4.34
N LEU A 333 -5.30 -14.69 4.66
CA LEU A 333 -5.17 -14.19 6.03
C LEU A 333 -6.50 -13.76 6.66
N ASN A 334 -7.52 -13.46 5.85
CA ASN A 334 -8.84 -13.01 6.32
C ASN A 334 -9.95 -14.05 6.15
N HIS A 335 -9.74 -15.08 5.34
CA HIS A 335 -10.71 -16.14 5.12
C HIS A 335 -10.69 -17.16 6.27
N PRO A 336 -11.85 -17.65 6.76
CA PRO A 336 -11.89 -18.57 7.90
C PRO A 336 -11.00 -19.79 7.73
N ILE A 337 -10.92 -20.38 6.53
CA ILE A 337 -10.04 -21.53 6.22
C ILE A 337 -8.56 -21.19 6.44
N GLY A 338 -8.08 -20.05 5.93
CA GLY A 338 -6.67 -19.67 6.12
C GLY A 338 -6.37 -19.32 7.58
N VAL A 339 -7.32 -18.66 8.26
CA VAL A 339 -7.19 -18.34 9.69
C VAL A 339 -7.10 -19.60 10.55
N VAL A 340 -7.99 -20.59 10.37
CA VAL A 340 -7.92 -21.84 11.15
C VAL A 340 -6.73 -22.71 10.75
N THR A 341 -6.27 -22.65 9.50
CA THR A 341 -5.02 -23.31 9.09
C THR A 341 -3.83 -22.74 9.87
N GLN A 342 -3.76 -21.41 10.00
CA GLN A 342 -2.73 -20.78 10.83
C GLN A 342 -2.84 -21.21 12.30
N VAL A 343 -4.05 -21.29 12.86
CA VAL A 343 -4.26 -21.75 14.24
C VAL A 343 -3.71 -23.17 14.44
N LEU A 344 -3.99 -24.09 13.51
CA LEU A 344 -3.49 -25.47 13.58
C LEU A 344 -1.95 -25.52 13.50
N ILE A 345 -1.33 -24.70 12.66
CA ILE A 345 0.13 -24.58 12.57
C ILE A 345 0.69 -23.99 13.87
N ASP A 346 0.07 -22.96 14.42
CA ASP A 346 0.52 -22.31 15.67
C ASP A 346 0.47 -23.31 16.84
N ILE A 347 -0.59 -24.11 16.97
CA ILE A 347 -0.70 -25.19 17.96
C ILE A 347 0.43 -26.19 17.76
N TRP A 348 0.63 -26.65 16.52
CA TRP A 348 1.69 -27.61 16.20
C TRP A 348 3.09 -27.09 16.54
N LEU A 349 3.38 -25.82 16.21
CA LEU A 349 4.69 -25.22 16.45
C LEU A 349 4.98 -24.95 17.93
N LYS A 350 3.95 -24.76 18.77
CA LYS A 350 4.12 -24.65 20.23
C LYS A 350 4.73 -25.90 20.84
N GLU A 351 4.43 -27.07 20.28
CA GLU A 351 5.01 -28.36 20.70
C GLU A 351 6.49 -28.50 20.31
N ARG A 352 7.06 -27.52 19.59
CA ARG A 352 8.47 -27.47 19.16
C ARG A 352 8.88 -28.77 18.43
N PRO A 353 8.24 -29.07 17.28
CA PRO A 353 8.52 -30.31 16.55
C PRO A 353 10.00 -30.36 16.12
N ASN A 354 10.60 -31.55 16.24
CA ASN A 354 11.98 -31.79 15.82
C ASN A 354 12.03 -32.25 14.36
N ASP A 355 13.19 -32.11 13.73
CA ASP A 355 13.40 -32.60 12.37
C ASP A 355 13.16 -34.12 12.31
N ASN A 356 12.48 -34.59 11.24
CA ASN A 356 12.19 -35.99 10.95
C ASN A 356 11.32 -36.76 11.96
N THR A 357 10.53 -36.08 12.80
CA THR A 357 9.61 -36.78 13.73
C THR A 357 8.26 -37.16 13.13
N GLY A 358 7.94 -36.65 11.94
CA GLY A 358 6.62 -36.80 11.32
C GLY A 358 5.55 -35.90 11.93
N LEU A 359 4.48 -35.66 11.17
CA LEU A 359 3.31 -34.93 11.65
C LEU A 359 2.48 -35.79 12.61
N PRO A 360 1.95 -35.23 13.73
CA PRO A 360 0.98 -35.93 14.57
C PRO A 360 -0.23 -36.38 13.75
N SER A 361 -0.69 -37.61 13.94
CA SER A 361 -1.77 -38.23 13.14
C SER A 361 -3.01 -37.35 13.03
N GLU A 362 -3.35 -36.70 14.13
CA GLU A 362 -4.51 -35.83 14.27
C GLU A 362 -4.47 -34.56 13.40
N LEU A 363 -3.28 -33.98 13.25
CA LEU A 363 -3.04 -32.80 12.42
C LEU A 363 -2.75 -33.19 10.98
N ARG A 364 -2.04 -34.30 10.77
CA ARG A 364 -1.70 -34.86 9.45
C ARG A 364 -2.95 -35.05 8.60
N SER A 365 -4.02 -35.65 9.14
CA SER A 365 -5.27 -35.85 8.40
C SER A 365 -5.91 -34.52 7.97
N THR A 366 -5.86 -33.52 8.86
CA THR A 366 -6.46 -32.20 8.63
C THR A 366 -5.66 -31.39 7.59
N PHE A 367 -4.32 -31.39 7.68
CA PHE A 367 -3.48 -30.75 6.67
C PHE A 367 -3.58 -31.43 5.31
N THR A 368 -3.69 -32.77 5.28
CA THR A 368 -3.88 -33.53 4.04
C THR A 368 -5.21 -33.15 3.37
N LEU A 369 -6.31 -33.04 4.14
CA LEU A 369 -7.60 -32.59 3.63
C LEU A 369 -7.51 -31.20 2.98
N LEU A 370 -6.78 -30.25 3.59
CA LEU A 370 -6.58 -28.91 3.05
C LEU A 370 -5.78 -28.89 1.74
N CYS A 371 -5.01 -29.94 1.44
CA CYS A 371 -4.27 -30.05 0.20
C CYS A 371 -5.14 -30.49 -1.00
N ASP A 372 -6.42 -30.83 -0.79
CA ASP A 372 -7.33 -31.18 -1.89
C ASP A 372 -7.62 -29.98 -2.81
N ILE A 373 -7.04 -30.03 -4.01
CA ILE A 373 -7.17 -28.98 -5.04
C ILE A 373 -8.56 -28.93 -5.66
N THR A 374 -9.40 -29.95 -5.50
CA THR A 374 -10.77 -29.97 -6.03
C THR A 374 -11.73 -29.11 -5.20
N VAL A 375 -11.31 -28.71 -3.99
CA VAL A 375 -12.07 -27.86 -3.09
C VAL A 375 -11.54 -26.42 -3.15
N ASP A 376 -12.22 -25.56 -3.91
CA ASP A 376 -11.81 -24.17 -4.18
C ASP A 376 -11.50 -23.34 -2.92
N ARG A 377 -12.28 -23.49 -1.85
CA ARG A 377 -12.10 -22.73 -0.59
C ARG A 377 -10.81 -23.09 0.15
N PHE A 378 -10.22 -24.27 -0.13
CA PHE A 378 -8.99 -24.73 0.52
C PHE A 378 -7.73 -24.08 -0.03
N ILE A 379 -7.83 -23.33 -1.13
CA ILE A 379 -6.74 -22.50 -1.66
C ILE A 379 -6.14 -21.57 -0.59
N HIS A 380 -6.97 -21.06 0.31
CA HIS A 380 -6.55 -20.22 1.45
C HIS A 380 -5.72 -21.02 2.45
N GLY A 381 -6.06 -22.28 2.69
CA GLY A 381 -5.28 -23.17 3.55
C GLY A 381 -3.95 -23.56 2.90
N ARG A 382 -3.97 -23.93 1.62
CA ARG A 382 -2.76 -24.27 0.84
C ARG A 382 -1.75 -23.13 0.82
N LEU A 383 -2.19 -21.88 0.62
CA LEU A 383 -1.32 -20.70 0.71
C LEU A 383 -0.59 -20.65 2.05
N ILE A 384 -1.32 -20.81 3.15
CA ILE A 384 -0.76 -20.77 4.51
C ILE A 384 0.17 -21.97 4.75
N LEU A 385 -0.17 -23.18 4.29
CA LEU A 385 0.71 -24.35 4.38
C LEU A 385 2.03 -24.11 3.62
N CYS A 386 1.96 -23.55 2.40
CA CYS A 386 3.14 -23.24 1.59
C CYS A 386 4.01 -22.14 2.20
N ALA A 387 3.43 -21.20 2.95
CA ALA A 387 4.22 -20.24 3.74
C ALA A 387 5.07 -20.89 4.83
N HIS A 388 4.70 -22.09 5.28
CA HIS A 388 5.41 -22.87 6.27
C HIS A 388 6.08 -24.13 5.68
N VAL A 389 6.23 -24.23 4.34
CA VAL A 389 6.70 -25.44 3.65
C VAL A 389 8.06 -25.94 4.14
N ILE A 390 8.98 -25.03 4.52
CA ILE A 390 10.29 -25.42 5.07
C ILE A 390 10.13 -26.19 6.38
N THR A 391 9.24 -25.73 7.26
CA THR A 391 8.97 -26.42 8.53
C THR A 391 8.36 -27.78 8.28
N PHE A 392 7.35 -27.88 7.39
CA PHE A 392 6.76 -29.16 7.00
C PHE A 392 7.81 -30.12 6.43
N TYR A 393 8.65 -29.64 5.51
CA TYR A 393 9.68 -30.45 4.88
C TYR A 393 10.69 -31.00 5.90
N ARG A 394 11.08 -30.17 6.88
CA ARG A 394 12.02 -30.57 7.94
C ARG A 394 11.45 -31.63 8.87
N VAL A 395 10.17 -31.54 9.21
CA VAL A 395 9.54 -32.45 10.19
C VAL A 395 9.04 -33.73 9.53
N ASP A 396 8.42 -33.63 8.36
CA ASP A 396 7.81 -34.74 7.63
C ASP A 396 8.04 -34.56 6.11
N GLN A 397 9.25 -34.89 5.67
CA GLN A 397 9.67 -34.77 4.27
C GLN A 397 8.73 -35.54 3.34
N ALA A 398 8.46 -36.82 3.65
CA ALA A 398 7.63 -37.67 2.81
C ALA A 398 6.20 -37.14 2.64
N TRP A 399 5.60 -36.60 3.71
CA TRP A 399 4.29 -35.95 3.61
C TRP A 399 4.35 -34.68 2.75
N THR A 400 5.39 -33.87 2.94
CA THR A 400 5.56 -32.59 2.23
C THR A 400 5.75 -32.81 0.72
N GLU A 401 6.58 -33.78 0.35
CA GLU A 401 6.82 -34.18 -1.04
C GLU A 401 5.55 -34.69 -1.72
N ALA A 402 4.71 -35.43 -0.99
CA ALA A 402 3.46 -35.97 -1.54
C ALA A 402 2.33 -34.93 -1.66
N ASN A 403 2.28 -33.92 -0.77
CA ASN A 403 1.09 -33.06 -0.63
C ASN A 403 1.34 -31.58 -0.96
N LEU A 404 2.51 -31.01 -0.62
CA LEU A 404 2.78 -29.58 -0.79
C LEU A 404 3.66 -29.26 -1.99
N LEU A 405 4.70 -30.05 -2.25
CA LEU A 405 5.60 -29.77 -3.38
C LEU A 405 4.90 -29.83 -4.76
N PRO A 406 3.93 -30.73 -5.01
CA PRO A 406 3.20 -30.74 -6.27
C PRO A 406 2.42 -29.44 -6.53
N LEU A 407 2.05 -28.70 -5.48
CA LEU A 407 1.36 -27.42 -5.61
C LEU A 407 2.24 -26.31 -6.19
N LEU A 408 3.57 -26.46 -6.16
CA LEU A 408 4.51 -25.50 -6.75
C LEU A 408 4.69 -25.70 -8.27
N ASP A 409 4.12 -26.75 -8.85
CA ASP A 409 4.23 -27.04 -10.28
C ASP A 409 3.34 -26.12 -11.12
N TRP A 410 3.98 -25.35 -12.01
CA TRP A 410 3.36 -24.40 -12.91
C TRP A 410 2.41 -25.00 -13.95
N GLN A 411 2.33 -26.34 -14.09
CA GLN A 411 1.28 -27.00 -14.88
C GLN A 411 -0.13 -26.64 -14.39
N ASN A 412 -0.31 -26.39 -13.08
CA ASN A 412 -1.54 -25.84 -12.54
C ASN A 412 -1.31 -24.39 -12.09
N LEU A 413 -1.53 -23.46 -13.02
CA LEU A 413 -1.22 -22.03 -12.82
C LEU A 413 -1.85 -21.44 -11.55
N ASN A 414 -3.10 -21.77 -11.23
CA ASN A 414 -3.80 -21.21 -10.08
C ASN A 414 -3.24 -21.72 -8.74
N GLU A 415 -2.90 -23.01 -8.67
CA GLU A 415 -2.27 -23.59 -7.49
C GLU A 415 -0.82 -23.15 -7.34
N ALA A 416 -0.04 -23.18 -8.43
CA ALA A 416 1.34 -22.72 -8.44
C ALA A 416 1.46 -21.27 -7.97
N LYS A 417 0.67 -20.36 -8.55
CA LYS A 417 0.63 -18.96 -8.12
C LYS A 417 0.36 -18.84 -6.63
N THR A 418 -0.60 -19.60 -6.09
CA THR A 418 -0.95 -19.58 -4.68
C THR A 418 0.18 -20.10 -3.79
N ALA A 419 0.75 -21.25 -4.15
CA ALA A 419 1.83 -21.90 -3.41
C ALA A 419 3.10 -21.03 -3.40
N TRP A 420 3.47 -20.47 -4.55
CA TRP A 420 4.60 -19.55 -4.69
C TRP A 420 4.39 -18.26 -3.90
N ILE A 421 3.17 -17.68 -3.90
CA ILE A 421 2.85 -16.54 -3.04
C ILE A 421 3.03 -16.88 -1.56
N GLY A 422 2.58 -18.08 -1.14
CA GLY A 422 2.78 -18.58 0.22
C GLY A 422 4.28 -18.66 0.56
N PHE A 423 5.06 -19.38 -0.24
CA PHE A 423 6.50 -19.54 -0.03
C PHE A 423 7.26 -18.20 -0.01
N LEU A 424 6.97 -17.32 -0.97
CA LEU A 424 7.62 -16.02 -1.12
C LEU A 424 7.20 -14.98 -0.07
N TRP A 425 6.21 -15.25 0.77
CA TRP A 425 5.86 -14.34 1.86
C TRP A 425 6.97 -14.25 2.92
N SER A 426 7.69 -15.34 3.20
CA SER A 426 8.86 -15.35 4.09
C SER A 426 9.93 -16.34 3.60
N PRO A 427 10.55 -16.09 2.44
CA PRO A 427 11.40 -17.06 1.78
C PRO A 427 12.73 -17.19 2.51
N ARG A 428 13.23 -18.42 2.62
CA ARG A 428 14.55 -18.71 3.21
C ARG A 428 15.31 -19.70 2.35
N LEU A 429 16.63 -19.50 2.26
CA LEU A 429 17.52 -20.42 1.55
C LEU A 429 17.71 -21.69 2.37
N TYR A 430 16.84 -22.68 2.14
CA TYR A 430 16.96 -24.01 2.74
C TYR A 430 17.33 -25.03 1.65
N SER A 431 18.61 -25.37 1.58
CA SER A 431 19.21 -26.17 0.49
C SER A 431 18.48 -27.50 0.21
N PRO A 432 18.10 -28.32 1.21
CA PRO A 432 17.41 -29.58 0.95
C PRO A 432 16.08 -29.41 0.21
N LEU A 433 15.25 -28.44 0.63
CA LEU A 433 14.00 -28.13 -0.06
C LEU A 433 14.26 -27.59 -1.46
N LEU A 434 15.18 -26.63 -1.61
CA LEU A 434 15.49 -26.05 -2.93
C LEU A 434 15.98 -27.10 -3.92
N LYS A 435 16.73 -28.10 -3.46
CA LYS A 435 17.13 -29.24 -4.30
C LYS A 435 15.91 -30.06 -4.73
N ALA A 436 14.96 -30.31 -3.82
CA ALA A 436 13.73 -31.06 -4.11
C ALA A 436 12.80 -30.32 -5.09
N ILE A 437 12.72 -28.99 -5.01
CA ILE A 437 11.85 -28.17 -5.88
C ILE A 437 12.58 -27.52 -7.06
N LYS A 438 13.79 -28.00 -7.41
CA LYS A 438 14.64 -27.35 -8.42
C LYS A 438 13.92 -27.07 -9.75
N PRO A 439 13.19 -28.03 -10.37
CA PRO A 439 12.48 -27.76 -11.62
C PRO A 439 11.43 -26.65 -11.48
N GLN A 440 10.62 -26.70 -10.42
CA GLN A 440 9.57 -25.72 -10.15
C GLN A 440 10.14 -24.33 -9.87
N PHE A 441 11.25 -24.27 -9.11
CA PHE A 441 11.92 -23.02 -8.75
C PHE A 441 12.52 -22.30 -9.95
N LEU A 442 13.22 -23.02 -10.84
CA LEU A 442 13.78 -22.42 -12.05
C LEU A 442 12.68 -22.01 -13.04
N ALA A 443 11.62 -22.83 -13.18
CA ALA A 443 10.47 -22.50 -14.02
C ALA A 443 9.73 -21.23 -13.58
N CYS A 444 9.76 -20.91 -12.28
CA CYS A 444 9.13 -19.72 -11.70
C CYS A 444 9.58 -18.41 -12.37
N ALA A 445 10.80 -18.35 -12.93
CA ALA A 445 11.26 -17.16 -13.65
C ALA A 445 10.40 -16.82 -14.87
N LYS A 446 9.90 -17.83 -15.60
CA LYS A 446 8.98 -17.65 -16.74
C LYS A 446 7.60 -17.15 -16.32
N HIS A 447 7.28 -17.32 -15.05
CA HIS A 447 6.01 -16.94 -14.43
C HIS A 447 6.14 -15.70 -13.54
N TYR A 448 7.19 -14.90 -13.75
CA TYR A 448 7.43 -13.67 -12.97
C TYR A 448 6.20 -12.74 -12.92
N GLY A 449 5.49 -12.60 -14.05
CA GLY A 449 4.27 -11.79 -14.12
C GLY A 449 3.10 -12.34 -13.29
N ASP A 450 3.03 -13.66 -13.10
CA ASP A 450 1.94 -14.34 -12.40
C ASP A 450 2.03 -14.17 -10.87
N LEU A 451 3.22 -13.86 -10.34
CA LEU A 451 3.51 -13.70 -8.91
C LEU A 451 2.93 -12.41 -8.29
N GLY A 452 2.39 -11.50 -9.11
CA GLY A 452 1.77 -10.26 -8.63
C GLY A 452 2.74 -9.41 -7.80
N GLN A 453 2.37 -9.11 -6.55
CA GLN A 453 3.14 -8.22 -5.68
C GLN A 453 4.47 -8.84 -5.19
N LEU A 454 4.60 -10.16 -5.22
CA LEU A 454 5.80 -10.86 -4.71
C LEU A 454 6.83 -11.15 -5.82
N ARG A 455 6.60 -10.69 -7.04
CA ARG A 455 7.53 -10.89 -8.17
C ARG A 455 8.92 -10.32 -7.89
N GLN A 456 9.00 -9.11 -7.32
CA GLN A 456 10.29 -8.49 -6.96
C GLN A 456 11.02 -9.31 -5.90
N GLN A 457 10.27 -9.84 -4.92
CA GLN A 457 10.81 -10.71 -3.88
C GLN A 457 11.34 -12.03 -4.45
N PHE A 458 10.71 -12.59 -5.50
CA PHE A 458 11.25 -13.73 -6.22
C PHE A 458 12.55 -13.42 -6.94
N ALA A 459 12.65 -12.31 -7.69
CA ALA A 459 13.89 -11.93 -8.38
C ALA A 459 15.05 -11.74 -7.38
N ALA A 460 14.79 -11.08 -6.25
CA ALA A 460 15.76 -10.95 -5.17
C ALA A 460 16.15 -12.32 -4.59
N PHE A 461 15.18 -13.19 -4.30
CA PHE A 461 15.43 -14.52 -3.77
C PHE A 461 16.23 -15.42 -4.73
N LEU A 462 15.91 -15.39 -6.03
CA LEU A 462 16.65 -16.07 -7.10
C LEU A 462 18.10 -15.59 -7.17
N THR A 463 18.31 -14.28 -7.03
CA THR A 463 19.65 -13.68 -7.00
C THR A 463 20.45 -14.15 -5.78
N TYR A 464 19.86 -14.14 -4.58
CA TYR A 464 20.53 -14.65 -3.38
C TYR A 464 20.82 -16.16 -3.48
N ALA A 465 19.93 -16.94 -4.10
CA ALA A 465 20.17 -18.35 -4.38
C ALA A 465 21.36 -18.57 -5.31
N ALA A 466 21.49 -17.74 -6.36
CA ALA A 466 22.58 -17.77 -7.33
C ALA A 466 23.93 -17.30 -6.78
N LEU A 467 23.91 -16.36 -5.82
CA LEU A 467 25.10 -15.94 -5.06
C LEU A 467 25.56 -17.04 -4.09
N GLY A 468 24.60 -17.82 -3.57
CA GLY A 468 24.85 -19.00 -2.76
C GLY A 468 25.43 -20.18 -3.56
N THR A 469 26.15 -21.06 -2.88
CA THR A 469 26.50 -22.39 -3.41
C THR A 469 25.46 -23.39 -2.92
N ILE A 470 24.35 -23.54 -3.66
CA ILE A 470 23.27 -24.47 -3.33
C ILE A 470 23.56 -25.83 -3.98
N ASP A 471 23.50 -26.89 -3.18
CA ASP A 471 23.72 -28.25 -3.68
C ASP A 471 22.70 -28.63 -4.77
N GLY A 472 23.18 -29.25 -5.85
CA GLY A 472 22.37 -29.64 -7.00
C GLY A 472 22.08 -28.53 -8.02
N TYR A 473 22.57 -27.30 -7.81
CA TYR A 473 22.44 -26.19 -8.77
C TYR A 473 23.76 -25.90 -9.48
N THR A 474 23.66 -25.59 -10.76
CA THR A 474 24.77 -25.15 -11.62
C THR A 474 24.64 -23.66 -11.93
N LYS A 475 25.73 -23.05 -12.41
CA LYS A 475 25.68 -21.66 -12.89
C LYS A 475 24.78 -21.51 -14.12
N ASP A 476 24.70 -22.54 -14.95
CA ASP A 476 23.86 -22.54 -16.17
C ASP A 476 22.37 -22.54 -15.81
N ASP A 477 21.98 -23.27 -14.74
CA ASP A 477 20.60 -23.22 -14.22
C ASP A 477 20.18 -21.78 -13.88
N PHE A 478 21.02 -21.06 -13.13
CA PHE A 478 20.75 -19.67 -12.76
C PHE A 478 20.85 -18.72 -13.93
N ARG A 479 21.81 -18.92 -14.85
CA ARG A 479 21.92 -18.09 -16.07
C ARG A 479 20.64 -18.17 -16.88
N GLN A 480 20.12 -19.38 -17.08
CA GLN A 480 18.87 -19.58 -17.81
C GLN A 480 17.71 -18.91 -17.08
N ALA A 481 17.54 -19.16 -15.77
CA ALA A 481 16.43 -18.57 -15.00
C ALA A 481 16.48 -17.03 -14.96
N ILE A 482 17.64 -16.43 -14.69
CA ILE A 482 17.79 -14.96 -14.68
C ILE A 482 17.51 -14.37 -16.07
N SER A 483 17.92 -15.05 -17.15
CA SER A 483 17.67 -14.57 -18.52
C SER A 483 16.19 -14.58 -18.94
N GLU A 484 15.35 -15.33 -18.24
CA GLU A 484 13.89 -15.36 -18.47
C GLU A 484 13.16 -14.22 -17.73
N LEU A 485 13.84 -13.52 -16.82
CA LEU A 485 13.24 -12.38 -16.12
C LEU A 485 13.02 -11.20 -17.08
N PRO A 486 11.89 -10.49 -16.98
CA PRO A 486 11.72 -9.23 -17.68
C PRO A 486 12.65 -8.16 -17.10
N VAL A 487 12.74 -7.01 -17.78
CA VAL A 487 13.62 -5.89 -17.39
C VAL A 487 13.43 -5.48 -15.93
N GLU A 488 12.19 -5.40 -15.45
CA GLU A 488 11.91 -5.06 -14.05
C GLU A 488 12.43 -6.13 -13.07
N GLY A 489 12.43 -7.40 -13.46
CA GLY A 489 13.02 -8.48 -12.67
C GLY A 489 14.54 -8.44 -12.66
N LEU A 490 15.17 -8.03 -13.76
CA LEU A 490 16.61 -7.81 -13.84
C LEU A 490 17.04 -6.60 -13.01
N GLU A 491 16.25 -5.52 -13.00
CA GLU A 491 16.46 -4.36 -12.12
C GLU A 491 16.45 -4.76 -10.64
N GLU A 492 15.48 -5.59 -10.22
CA GLU A 492 15.46 -6.14 -8.85
C GLU A 492 16.62 -7.09 -8.58
N SER A 493 17.05 -7.88 -9.56
CA SER A 493 18.21 -8.75 -9.41
C SER A 493 19.50 -7.94 -9.22
N ALA A 494 19.68 -6.85 -9.97
CA ALA A 494 20.78 -5.91 -9.78
C ALA A 494 20.71 -5.22 -8.40
N GLN A 495 19.50 -4.85 -7.95
CA GLN A 495 19.30 -4.25 -6.63
C GLN A 495 19.64 -5.23 -5.50
N ALA A 496 19.27 -6.51 -5.62
CA ALA A 496 19.62 -7.56 -4.67
C ALA A 496 21.14 -7.83 -4.67
N LEU A 497 21.79 -7.80 -5.83
CA LEU A 497 23.25 -7.92 -5.94
C LEU A 497 23.97 -6.78 -5.19
N VAL A 498 23.52 -5.54 -5.36
CA VAL A 498 24.03 -4.37 -4.62
C VAL A 498 23.85 -4.57 -3.12
N GLN A 499 22.64 -4.93 -2.68
CA GLN A 499 22.34 -5.16 -1.25
C GLN A 499 23.19 -6.28 -0.65
N ALA A 500 23.49 -7.33 -1.41
CA ALA A 500 24.34 -8.42 -0.97
C ALA A 500 25.78 -7.95 -0.67
N VAL A 501 26.35 -7.08 -1.53
CA VAL A 501 27.69 -6.51 -1.31
C VAL A 501 27.66 -5.48 -0.17
N GLU A 502 26.70 -4.57 -0.16
CA GLU A 502 26.54 -3.56 0.92
C GLU A 502 26.36 -4.24 2.29
N GLY A 503 25.60 -5.33 2.34
CA GLY A 503 25.33 -6.12 3.54
C GLY A 503 26.47 -7.03 4.02
N ALA A 504 27.55 -7.20 3.23
CA ALA A 504 28.70 -8.02 3.60
C ALA A 504 29.62 -7.38 4.66
N ALA A 505 29.26 -6.21 5.21
CA ALA A 505 29.97 -5.50 6.28
C ALA A 505 31.47 -5.32 5.99
N GLU A 506 32.38 -5.95 6.75
CA GLU A 506 33.84 -5.86 6.52
C GLU A 506 34.37 -6.83 5.47
N GLN A 507 33.52 -7.66 4.86
CA GLN A 507 33.90 -8.64 3.85
C GLN A 507 33.52 -8.21 2.44
N ARG A 508 33.26 -6.92 2.17
CA ARG A 508 32.71 -6.49 0.85
C ARG A 508 33.65 -6.82 -0.31
N GLU A 509 34.94 -6.61 -0.12
CA GLU A 509 36.00 -6.86 -1.11
C GLU A 509 36.10 -8.35 -1.42
N GLU A 510 36.10 -9.19 -0.37
CA GLU A 510 36.10 -10.64 -0.53
C GLU A 510 34.81 -11.16 -1.17
N TYR A 511 33.66 -10.61 -0.74
CA TYR A 511 32.35 -10.96 -1.27
C TYR A 511 32.23 -10.57 -2.74
N TRP A 512 32.75 -9.41 -3.13
CA TRP A 512 32.87 -9.00 -4.54
C TRP A 512 33.65 -10.03 -5.34
N ARG A 513 34.91 -10.31 -4.97
CA ARG A 513 35.81 -11.23 -5.70
C ARG A 513 35.22 -12.63 -5.81
N ASN A 514 34.65 -13.14 -4.73
CA ASN A 514 34.27 -14.56 -4.63
C ASN A 514 32.83 -14.85 -5.06
N ARG A 515 31.93 -13.87 -5.00
CA ARG A 515 30.49 -14.04 -5.22
C ARG A 515 29.96 -13.10 -6.30
N ALA A 516 29.96 -11.78 -6.05
CA ALA A 516 29.28 -10.82 -6.93
C ALA A 516 29.93 -10.74 -8.32
N TYR A 517 31.26 -10.74 -8.40
CA TYR A 517 31.99 -10.76 -9.68
C TYR A 517 31.65 -12.02 -10.49
N LYS A 518 31.60 -13.19 -9.85
CA LYS A 518 31.25 -14.46 -10.53
C LYS A 518 29.80 -14.46 -11.01
N PHE A 519 28.86 -13.94 -10.21
CA PHE A 519 27.47 -13.77 -10.63
C PHE A 519 27.39 -12.86 -11.86
N TRP A 520 28.02 -11.69 -11.81
CA TRP A 520 28.04 -10.75 -12.93
C TRP A 520 28.68 -11.34 -14.18
N HIS A 521 29.80 -12.04 -14.03
CA HIS A 521 30.54 -12.56 -15.17
C HIS A 521 29.88 -13.80 -15.79
N GLU A 522 29.35 -14.70 -14.97
CA GLU A 522 28.97 -16.06 -15.40
C GLU A 522 27.46 -16.31 -15.42
N ILE A 523 26.65 -15.50 -14.74
CA ILE A 523 25.20 -15.71 -14.59
C ILE A 523 24.39 -14.58 -15.24
N TRP A 524 24.82 -13.33 -15.11
CA TRP A 524 24.07 -12.18 -15.66
C TRP A 524 23.92 -12.26 -17.20
N PRO A 525 22.73 -11.95 -17.76
CA PRO A 525 22.49 -11.99 -19.20
C PRO A 525 23.27 -10.87 -19.91
N LYS A 526 24.25 -11.24 -20.75
CA LYS A 526 25.13 -10.29 -21.43
C LYS A 526 24.51 -9.75 -22.74
N SER A 527 23.51 -8.87 -22.63
CA SER A 527 22.96 -8.12 -23.79
C SER A 527 22.86 -6.63 -23.49
N ARG A 528 23.44 -5.78 -24.35
CA ARG A 528 23.40 -4.32 -24.20
C ARG A 528 21.98 -3.74 -24.32
N GLU A 529 21.05 -4.45 -24.95
CA GLU A 529 19.65 -4.03 -25.05
C GLU A 529 18.94 -4.03 -23.70
N LEU A 530 19.45 -4.79 -22.73
CA LEU A 530 18.93 -4.86 -21.36
C LEU A 530 19.48 -3.75 -20.47
N ALA A 531 20.46 -2.96 -20.94
CA ALA A 531 21.06 -1.90 -20.13
C ALA A 531 20.07 -0.73 -20.00
N THR A 532 19.37 -0.65 -18.86
CA THR A 532 18.52 0.50 -18.50
C THR A 532 19.28 1.54 -17.68
N PRO A 533 18.82 2.81 -17.64
CA PRO A 533 19.39 3.80 -16.72
C PRO A 533 19.33 3.36 -15.26
N ARG A 534 18.30 2.61 -14.86
CA ARG A 534 18.17 2.07 -13.51
C ARG A 534 19.22 1.01 -13.22
N ILE A 535 19.47 0.09 -14.15
CA ILE A 535 20.56 -0.89 -14.01
C ILE A 535 21.91 -0.19 -13.95
N ALA A 536 22.16 0.84 -14.77
CA ALA A 536 23.39 1.62 -14.71
C ALA A 536 23.60 2.32 -13.36
N GLU A 537 22.53 2.89 -12.78
CA GLU A 537 22.55 3.45 -11.43
C GLU A 537 22.94 2.39 -10.38
N LEU A 538 22.32 1.21 -10.44
CA LEU A 538 22.58 0.11 -9.51
C LEU A 538 24.00 -0.45 -9.66
N LEU A 539 24.49 -0.63 -10.88
CA LEU A 539 25.85 -1.11 -11.13
C LEU A 539 26.92 -0.09 -10.72
N SER A 540 26.60 1.21 -10.80
CA SER A 540 27.47 2.26 -10.25
C SER A 540 27.58 2.14 -8.73
N ARG A 541 26.45 1.92 -8.05
CA ARG A 541 26.43 1.64 -6.61
C ARG A 541 27.17 0.35 -6.26
N LEU A 542 27.02 -0.70 -7.06
CA LEU A 542 27.72 -1.97 -6.89
C LEU A 542 29.24 -1.77 -6.93
N ALA A 543 29.73 -0.99 -7.90
CA ALA A 543 31.15 -0.67 -8.00
C ALA A 543 31.64 0.08 -6.75
N ILE A 544 30.93 1.13 -6.33
CA ILE A 544 31.26 1.90 -5.11
C ILE A 544 31.24 1.00 -3.87
N ALA A 545 30.25 0.11 -3.75
CA ALA A 545 30.12 -0.80 -2.62
C ALA A 545 31.27 -1.81 -2.50
N ALA A 546 32.00 -2.06 -3.60
CA ALA A 546 33.16 -2.97 -3.64
C ALA A 546 34.42 -2.39 -2.98
N ARG A 547 34.41 -1.13 -2.52
CA ARG A 547 35.51 -0.48 -1.75
C ARG A 547 36.87 -0.57 -2.48
N GLU A 548 37.87 -1.25 -1.91
CA GLU A 548 39.21 -1.35 -2.52
C GLU A 548 39.19 -2.06 -3.89
N GLU A 549 38.15 -2.84 -4.17
CA GLU A 549 37.91 -3.47 -5.47
C GLU A 549 37.20 -2.56 -6.46
N PHE A 550 36.95 -1.28 -6.12
CA PHE A 550 36.24 -0.31 -6.96
C PHE A 550 36.81 -0.23 -8.38
N PRO A 551 38.14 -0.16 -8.63
CA PRO A 551 38.66 -0.14 -9.99
C PRO A 551 38.30 -1.39 -10.80
N ALA A 552 38.44 -2.58 -10.19
CA ALA A 552 38.10 -3.84 -10.83
C ALA A 552 36.59 -3.96 -11.08
N ALA A 553 35.78 -3.52 -10.12
CA ALA A 553 34.32 -3.53 -10.22
C ALA A 553 33.80 -2.57 -11.27
N LEU A 554 34.32 -1.34 -11.31
CA LEU A 554 33.96 -0.34 -12.32
C LEU A 554 34.30 -0.86 -13.72
N ASN A 555 35.50 -1.41 -13.91
CA ASN A 555 35.91 -1.97 -15.19
C ASN A 555 34.99 -3.13 -15.63
N ALA A 556 34.57 -4.00 -14.70
CA ALA A 556 33.70 -5.13 -14.99
C ALA A 556 32.30 -4.71 -15.47
N VAL A 557 31.78 -3.56 -15.01
CA VAL A 557 30.43 -3.07 -15.33
C VAL A 557 30.42 -1.92 -16.33
N ALA A 558 31.58 -1.38 -16.73
CA ALA A 558 31.70 -0.15 -17.52
C ALA A 558 30.85 -0.15 -18.81
N ASP A 559 30.79 -1.29 -19.51
CA ASP A 559 30.00 -1.46 -20.74
C ASP A 559 28.47 -1.35 -20.55
N TRP A 560 28.00 -1.38 -19.31
CA TRP A 560 26.59 -1.28 -18.92
C TRP A 560 26.24 0.09 -18.33
N LEU A 561 27.25 0.92 -18.09
CA LEU A 561 27.04 2.26 -17.55
C LEU A 561 26.63 3.22 -18.67
N GLN A 562 25.67 4.07 -18.35
CA GLN A 562 25.15 5.10 -19.23
C GLN A 562 24.70 6.30 -18.39
N PRO A 563 24.42 7.46 -19.01
CA PRO A 563 23.93 8.61 -18.28
C PRO A 563 22.62 8.31 -17.53
N VAL A 564 22.53 8.75 -16.27
CA VAL A 564 21.37 8.55 -15.40
C VAL A 564 20.78 9.91 -15.01
N GLU A 565 19.45 10.05 -14.99
CA GLU A 565 18.81 11.33 -14.72
C GLU A 565 18.92 11.76 -13.25
N ASN A 566 18.65 10.84 -12.31
CA ASN A 566 18.68 11.08 -10.86
C ASN A 566 19.89 10.40 -10.19
N ILE A 567 21.05 11.05 -10.22
CA ILE A 567 22.33 10.49 -9.75
C ILE A 567 22.74 10.92 -8.33
N HIS A 568 21.89 11.67 -7.63
CA HIS A 568 22.21 12.25 -6.32
C HIS A 568 22.72 11.21 -5.32
N TYR A 569 22.04 10.07 -5.21
CA TYR A 569 22.42 9.03 -4.26
C TYR A 569 23.76 8.34 -4.63
N VAL A 570 24.04 8.16 -5.92
CA VAL A 570 25.31 7.58 -6.38
C VAL A 570 26.47 8.50 -6.05
N ILE A 571 26.32 9.81 -6.28
CA ILE A 571 27.37 10.79 -5.97
C ILE A 571 27.58 10.93 -4.47
N HIS A 572 26.50 10.92 -3.69
CA HIS A 572 26.58 10.89 -2.24
C HIS A 572 27.34 9.67 -1.74
N SER A 573 27.00 8.49 -2.26
CA SER A 573 27.68 7.25 -1.91
C SER A 573 29.17 7.28 -2.29
N LEU A 574 29.51 7.83 -3.47
CA LEU A 574 30.89 7.97 -3.92
C LEU A 574 31.67 8.92 -3.00
N LYS A 575 31.06 10.05 -2.61
CA LYS A 575 31.65 11.03 -1.70
C LYS A 575 31.94 10.42 -0.32
N GLU A 576 30.93 9.84 0.30
CA GLU A 576 31.04 9.23 1.64
C GLU A 576 32.01 8.04 1.67
N SER A 577 32.21 7.35 0.56
CA SER A 577 33.14 6.21 0.48
C SER A 577 34.62 6.59 0.53
N GLY A 578 34.97 7.86 0.29
CA GLY A 578 36.37 8.32 0.19
C GLY A 578 37.11 7.86 -1.08
N LEU A 579 36.43 7.20 -2.02
CA LEU A 579 37.02 6.67 -3.26
C LEU A 579 37.53 7.79 -4.19
N CYS A 580 36.98 9.00 -4.10
CA CYS A 580 37.48 10.17 -4.82
C CYS A 580 38.97 10.47 -4.54
N THR A 581 39.43 10.16 -3.33
CA THR A 581 40.83 10.34 -2.92
C THR A 581 41.68 9.10 -3.18
N GLN A 582 41.12 7.90 -2.95
CA GLN A 582 41.86 6.64 -3.09
C GLN A 582 42.04 6.22 -4.56
N PHE A 583 41.01 6.43 -5.39
CA PHE A 583 40.97 6.05 -6.80
C PHE A 583 40.44 7.22 -7.65
N PRO A 584 41.21 8.33 -7.75
CA PRO A 584 40.74 9.56 -8.37
C PRO A 584 40.46 9.41 -9.88
N THR A 585 41.22 8.58 -10.59
CA THR A 585 41.06 8.33 -12.03
C THR A 585 39.75 7.59 -12.34
N GLU A 586 39.48 6.53 -11.58
CA GLU A 586 38.28 5.70 -11.70
C GLU A 586 37.03 6.46 -11.24
N SER A 587 37.15 7.24 -10.16
CA SER A 587 36.07 8.11 -9.68
C SER A 587 35.70 9.15 -10.73
N LEU A 588 36.70 9.77 -11.38
CA LEU A 588 36.47 10.72 -12.46
C LEU A 588 35.84 10.04 -13.68
N LEU A 589 36.26 8.82 -14.03
CA LEU A 589 35.68 8.02 -15.11
C LEU A 589 34.19 7.72 -14.84
N LEU A 590 33.85 7.26 -13.64
CA LEU A 590 32.47 6.98 -13.26
C LEU A 590 31.58 8.22 -13.41
N LEU A 591 32.02 9.36 -12.86
CA LEU A 591 31.30 10.64 -12.98
C LEU A 591 31.14 11.07 -14.44
N ASP A 592 32.19 10.90 -15.28
CA ASP A 592 32.17 11.25 -16.69
C ASP A 592 31.13 10.43 -17.47
N ILE A 593 30.99 9.14 -17.16
CA ILE A 593 30.00 8.27 -17.81
C ILE A 593 28.57 8.64 -17.39
N LEU A 594 28.35 8.87 -16.09
CA LEU A 594 27.01 9.08 -15.54
C LEU A 594 26.45 10.47 -15.82
N ILE A 595 27.30 11.50 -15.95
CA ILE A 595 26.89 12.89 -16.13
C ILE A 595 27.10 13.30 -17.59
N LYS A 596 26.03 13.74 -18.27
CA LYS A 596 26.10 14.38 -19.58
C LYS A 596 25.47 15.77 -19.55
N ASN A 597 24.16 15.84 -19.71
CA ASN A 597 23.39 17.08 -19.85
C ASN A 597 22.14 17.06 -18.96
N GLN A 598 22.24 16.49 -17.76
CA GLN A 598 21.14 16.53 -16.81
C GLN A 598 20.83 17.98 -16.40
N ARG A 599 19.58 18.23 -16.01
CA ARG A 599 19.11 19.61 -15.77
C ARG A 599 19.70 20.26 -14.52
N TRP A 600 20.11 19.46 -13.55
CA TRP A 600 20.56 19.95 -12.25
C TRP A 600 21.87 19.28 -11.86
N SER A 601 22.82 20.09 -11.39
CA SER A 601 24.02 19.52 -10.79
C SER A 601 23.68 18.90 -9.43
N PRO A 602 24.13 17.67 -9.16
CA PRO A 602 24.14 17.11 -7.82
C PRO A 602 24.97 17.99 -6.88
N SER A 603 24.49 18.16 -5.64
CA SER A 603 25.07 19.09 -4.65
C SER A 603 26.51 18.75 -4.30
N GLU A 604 26.84 17.47 -4.19
CA GLU A 604 28.16 16.99 -3.76
C GLU A 604 29.15 16.79 -4.92
N LEU A 605 28.73 17.04 -6.17
CA LEU A 605 29.61 16.89 -7.34
C LEU A 605 30.86 17.76 -7.23
N GLY A 606 30.71 19.02 -6.80
CA GLY A 606 31.85 19.92 -6.59
C GLY A 606 32.86 19.38 -5.59
N ALA A 607 32.38 18.87 -4.45
CA ALA A 607 33.21 18.29 -3.41
C ALA A 607 33.94 17.02 -3.87
N CYS A 608 33.31 16.17 -4.70
CA CYS A 608 33.99 15.03 -5.31
C CYS A 608 35.11 15.46 -6.27
N LEU A 609 34.84 16.47 -7.12
CA LEU A 609 35.84 16.99 -8.07
C LEU A 609 37.02 17.60 -7.32
N GLU A 610 36.79 18.35 -6.24
CA GLU A 610 37.84 18.92 -5.40
C GLU A 610 38.74 17.86 -4.75
N GLU A 611 38.17 16.77 -4.23
CA GLU A 611 38.95 15.64 -3.69
C GLU A 611 39.79 14.96 -4.77
N ILE A 612 39.20 14.66 -5.93
CA ILE A 612 39.92 14.09 -7.08
C ILE A 612 41.08 14.99 -7.49
N ALA A 613 40.85 16.29 -7.60
CA ALA A 613 41.85 17.29 -7.95
C ALA A 613 42.96 17.46 -6.90
N SER A 614 42.66 17.17 -5.64
CA SER A 614 43.62 17.25 -4.54
C SER A 614 44.49 16.00 -4.47
N ALA A 615 43.90 14.83 -4.73
CA ALA A 615 44.60 13.54 -4.76
C ALA A 615 45.48 13.36 -6.01
N SER A 616 44.99 13.77 -7.19
CA SER A 616 45.71 13.68 -8.48
C SER A 616 45.58 15.00 -9.27
N PRO A 617 46.45 15.99 -8.99
CA PRO A 617 46.40 17.31 -9.62
C PRO A 617 46.44 17.29 -11.16
N GLU A 618 47.14 16.32 -11.75
CA GLU A 618 47.23 16.10 -13.19
C GLU A 618 45.87 15.85 -13.87
N LEU A 619 44.86 15.38 -13.14
CA LEU A 619 43.53 15.15 -13.70
C LEU A 619 42.80 16.46 -14.05
N LYS A 620 43.18 17.60 -13.48
CA LYS A 620 42.60 18.93 -13.78
C LYS A 620 42.74 19.32 -15.25
N ASP A 621 43.78 18.80 -15.91
CA ASP A 621 44.05 19.09 -17.32
C ASP A 621 43.31 18.17 -18.29
N THR A 622 42.65 17.13 -17.78
CA THR A 622 41.87 16.21 -18.61
C THR A 622 40.57 16.85 -19.10
N ALA A 623 40.16 16.49 -20.31
CA ALA A 623 38.90 16.95 -20.89
C ALA A 623 37.68 16.56 -20.02
N ARG A 624 37.73 15.38 -19.39
CA ARG A 624 36.68 14.87 -18.49
C ARG A 624 36.46 15.79 -17.29
N TYR A 625 37.55 16.13 -16.60
CA TYR A 625 37.48 17.01 -15.43
C TYR A 625 36.91 18.38 -15.79
N ARG A 626 37.47 19.02 -16.83
CA ARG A 626 37.03 20.36 -17.28
C ARG A 626 35.55 20.37 -17.66
N ARG A 627 35.07 19.33 -18.35
CA ARG A 627 33.65 19.17 -18.72
C ARG A 627 32.74 19.10 -17.50
N LEU A 628 33.10 18.27 -16.51
CA LEU A 628 32.31 18.08 -15.29
C LEU A 628 32.32 19.34 -14.40
N THR A 629 33.44 20.04 -14.31
CA THR A 629 33.53 21.33 -13.60
C THR A 629 32.64 22.37 -14.26
N GLU A 630 32.66 22.48 -15.60
CA GLU A 630 31.81 23.43 -16.31
C GLU A 630 30.32 23.07 -16.17
N TYR A 631 29.98 21.78 -16.26
CA TYR A 631 28.64 21.28 -15.95
C TYR A 631 28.18 21.70 -14.55
N HIS A 632 29.01 21.45 -13.53
CA HIS A 632 28.71 21.83 -12.14
C HIS A 632 28.51 23.34 -11.99
N ARG A 633 29.35 24.15 -12.63
CA ARG A 633 29.28 25.62 -12.58
C ARG A 633 28.02 26.17 -13.24
N THR A 634 27.56 25.56 -14.32
CA THR A 634 26.41 26.02 -15.11
C THR A 634 25.06 25.54 -14.57
N HIS A 635 25.04 24.42 -13.83
CA HIS A 635 23.80 23.79 -13.34
C HIS A 635 23.72 23.71 -11.81
N SER A 636 24.64 24.31 -11.07
CA SER A 636 24.51 24.52 -9.62
C SER A 636 23.54 25.67 -9.35
N LEU A 637 22.62 25.47 -8.42
CA LEU A 637 21.75 26.53 -7.91
C LEU A 637 22.63 27.54 -7.17
N ARG A 638 22.70 28.78 -7.66
CA ARG A 638 23.20 29.92 -6.89
C ARG A 638 22.16 30.39 -5.89
#